data_AF-A0A657AXM1-F1
#
_entry.id   AF-A0A657AXM1-F1
#
_cell.length_a   1.000
_cell.length_b   1.000
_cell.length_c   1.000
_cell.angle_alpha   90.00
_cell.angle_beta   90.00
_cell.angle_gamma   90.00
#
_symmetry.space_group_name_H-M   'P 1'
#
loop_
_entity.id
_entity.type
_entity.pdbx_description
1 polymer ?
#
loop_
_entity_poly.entity_id
_entity_poly.type
_entity_poly.pdbx_seq_one_letter_code
_entity_poly.pdbx_strand_id
1 'polypeptide(L)'
;MASKPINDPHPYEQHILTLALILVSALLVYSHVAKRLDLLTYDAFTHAATVDPDPNTVIISIDEKSLSSIGQWPWRRAIHAQLVDKLRYYQASLIVFDVLFSEYDTQHPADDFLLAEAIEDAGNVLLPLHVHPLAYDKPLSEILPIPELANAALGLGHVHVELDEDGLTRGIFLNTGVGDAYWPAMSMAMAVETNPMVQYLQEIRQQTRVPYVAVNAEYRLIPFAGPRGTYPTYSYVDVMSNKIPAETFRNKTILIGATAAGLGDIIPTPFSHMNSPMSGVEIHANAYSAIINQKIIRSVSERWVYLLTFAFILVPILIFPRIRPTFVMPSTMLLAAGIFGFSYALLVLDRTWFPPVNSVLGVLIAYPLWSWQRMRHLNSFFSNELERLSREPDLSFRRLSQHSLEKIFLALIAIIKPKAYAFTHNGNVIHGLNPHQLSSYRILEEGVWQHDESSSWIKLTIGDDKYRIGLAIPSAGFRRPITEFLNKLELQSGQEAIIKKPSEQIAKRIHQVRDAITAMQDMRTFISRGFEEMPGAVIVTDPIGLIVYANSRALSWLQAEKKQIISTPIYELFAALKADNDDFNQAISTCLLEGKGKQFNLSIGHRDVMIHCLPFLVDEHSDAGLMISMSDITEIRQQQREKNQLIDFLSHDVRSPLSSQLALLQGLRSGRIEFDSSVIDQLASHAERSLSLSDQFLQITRAEQAIEEDFYEFELVNAIENAIDSISQLARQKNIDITLSGDEEIWLFGSAELIERSLINLLSNATKYSDESKPINVDVQQKDTLAVITIEDQGFGIKADELPRIFERFRRQQVSEKSGPKGAGLGLNFVKVVVEKHKGDISVDSVYGVGSAFTIRLPILSDQ
;
A
#
# COMPACT_ATOMS: atom_id res chain seq x y z
N MET A 1 17.00 3.48 9.72
CA MET A 1 16.45 4.77 10.22
C MET A 1 15.08 4.49 10.84
N ALA A 2 14.83 4.96 12.05
CA ALA A 2 13.60 4.66 12.79
C ALA A 2 12.35 5.04 11.96
N SER A 3 11.50 4.04 11.69
CA SER A 3 10.20 4.21 11.08
C SER A 3 9.39 5.22 11.89
N LYS A 4 9.14 6.40 11.31
CA LYS A 4 8.18 7.35 11.87
C LYS A 4 6.85 6.60 12.04
N PRO A 5 6.27 6.56 13.24
CA PRO A 5 5.02 5.86 13.45
C PRO A 5 3.95 6.49 12.56
N ILE A 6 3.20 5.64 11.86
CA ILE A 6 2.08 5.95 10.93
C ILE A 6 0.93 6.75 11.60
N ASN A 7 1.09 7.11 12.88
CA ASN A 7 0.10 7.72 13.74
C ASN A 7 0.43 9.14 14.21
N ASP A 8 1.40 9.84 13.62
CA ASP A 8 1.73 11.21 14.05
C ASP A 8 1.10 12.24 13.09
N PRO A 9 -0.16 12.66 13.29
CA PRO A 9 -0.63 13.87 12.67
C PRO A 9 0.27 14.99 13.15
N HIS A 10 0.58 15.94 12.27
CA HIS A 10 1.30 17.13 12.68
C HIS A 10 0.70 17.69 14.00
N PRO A 11 1.47 17.78 15.09
CA PRO A 11 0.92 18.06 16.43
C PRO A 11 0.12 19.37 16.46
N TYR A 12 0.52 20.34 15.64
CA TYR A 12 -0.17 21.63 15.51
C TYR A 12 -1.63 21.52 15.04
N GLU A 13 -2.00 20.55 14.18
CA GLU A 13 -3.38 20.43 13.68
C GLU A 13 -4.32 19.87 14.76
N GLN A 14 -3.82 19.00 15.64
CA GLN A 14 -4.56 18.56 16.83
C GLN A 14 -4.78 19.73 17.80
N HIS A 15 -3.78 20.59 17.97
CA HIS A 15 -3.91 21.80 18.80
C HIS A 15 -4.94 22.80 18.24
N ILE A 16 -5.07 22.91 16.91
CA ILE A 16 -6.08 23.78 16.28
C ILE A 16 -7.49 23.21 16.47
N LEU A 17 -7.70 21.90 16.27
CA LEU A 17 -9.01 21.30 16.47
C LEU A 17 -9.46 21.37 17.93
N THR A 18 -8.54 21.12 18.86
CA THR A 18 -8.82 21.23 20.30
C THR A 18 -9.15 22.67 20.70
N LEU A 19 -8.42 23.66 20.17
CA LEU A 19 -8.75 25.08 20.39
C LEU A 19 -10.12 25.44 19.80
N ALA A 20 -10.45 24.95 18.60
CA ALA A 20 -11.75 25.17 17.99
C ALA A 20 -12.89 24.53 18.79
N LEU A 21 -12.69 23.30 19.30
CA LEU A 21 -13.68 22.61 20.13
C LEU A 21 -13.92 23.34 21.46
N ILE A 22 -12.85 23.84 22.08
CA ILE A 22 -12.93 24.65 23.31
C ILE A 22 -13.69 25.95 23.03
N LEU A 23 -13.39 26.65 21.93
CA LEU A 23 -14.06 27.89 21.55
C LEU A 23 -15.55 27.67 21.27
N VAL A 24 -15.90 26.62 20.52
CA VAL A 24 -17.30 26.25 20.25
C VAL A 24 -18.02 25.88 21.55
N SER A 25 -17.36 25.17 22.47
CA SER A 25 -17.96 24.85 23.76
C SER A 25 -18.20 26.09 24.62
N ALA A 26 -17.24 27.02 24.68
CA ALA A 26 -17.39 28.27 25.39
C ALA A 26 -18.55 29.11 24.82
N LEU A 27 -18.68 29.13 23.49
CA LEU A 27 -19.79 29.79 22.80
C LEU A 27 -21.14 29.14 23.11
N LEU A 28 -21.21 27.80 23.15
CA LEU A 28 -22.44 27.08 23.50
C LEU A 28 -22.90 27.40 24.92
N VAL A 29 -21.99 27.42 25.89
CA VAL A 29 -22.36 27.77 27.27
C VAL A 29 -22.75 29.25 27.39
N TYR A 30 -22.04 30.16 26.70
CA TYR A 30 -22.35 31.59 26.73
C TYR A 30 -23.69 31.93 26.05
N SER A 31 -24.04 31.22 24.97
CA SER A 31 -25.24 31.51 24.17
C SER A 31 -26.55 31.04 24.82
N HIS A 32 -26.50 30.29 25.92
CA HIS A 32 -27.65 29.70 26.60
C HIS A 32 -28.58 28.84 25.69
N VAL A 33 -28.12 28.45 24.50
CA VAL A 33 -28.94 27.71 23.51
C VAL A 33 -29.45 26.38 24.05
N ALA A 34 -28.66 25.72 24.91
CA ALA A 34 -29.05 24.45 25.53
C ALA A 34 -30.01 24.60 26.71
N LYS A 35 -30.24 25.83 27.23
CA LYS A 35 -30.99 26.05 28.48
C LYS A 35 -32.38 25.44 28.43
N ARG A 36 -33.11 25.59 27.32
CA ARG A 36 -34.43 24.95 27.15
C ARG A 36 -34.38 23.43 27.19
N LEU A 37 -33.36 22.82 26.58
CA LEU A 37 -33.19 21.37 26.61
C LEU A 37 -32.77 20.88 28.00
N ASP A 38 -31.97 21.66 28.72
CA ASP A 38 -31.63 21.40 30.12
C ASP A 38 -32.88 21.42 31.00
N LEU A 39 -33.78 22.40 30.82
CA LEU A 39 -35.05 22.48 31.54
C LEU A 39 -35.97 21.27 31.25
N LEU A 40 -36.07 20.84 29.99
CA LEU A 40 -36.81 19.63 29.63
C LEU A 40 -36.21 18.37 30.28
N THR A 41 -34.87 18.31 30.35
CA THR A 41 -34.17 17.20 31.00
C THR A 41 -34.44 17.21 32.51
N TYR A 42 -34.41 18.38 33.14
CA TYR A 42 -34.75 18.57 34.54
C TYR A 42 -36.17 18.08 34.84
N ASP A 43 -37.14 18.51 34.03
CA ASP A 43 -38.54 18.11 34.19
C ASP A 43 -38.66 16.58 34.10
N ALA A 44 -38.05 15.95 33.09
CA ALA A 44 -38.04 14.49 32.95
C ALA A 44 -37.42 13.77 34.17
N PHE A 45 -36.35 14.33 34.75
CA PHE A 45 -35.70 13.74 35.92
C PHE A 45 -36.52 13.91 37.20
N THR A 46 -37.16 15.06 37.40
CA THR A 46 -38.04 15.30 38.56
C THR A 46 -39.32 14.48 38.51
N HIS A 47 -39.88 14.23 37.32
CA HIS A 47 -40.98 13.27 37.13
C HIS A 47 -40.60 11.84 37.52
N ALA A 48 -39.35 11.44 37.30
CA ALA A 48 -38.86 10.12 37.70
C ALA A 48 -38.50 10.02 39.19
N ALA A 49 -38.19 11.14 39.85
CA ALA A 49 -37.75 11.23 41.23
C ALA A 49 -38.74 12.04 42.09
N THR A 50 -40.00 11.59 42.13
CA THR A 50 -41.07 12.26 42.89
C THR A 50 -40.78 12.32 44.39
N VAL A 51 -41.33 13.34 45.05
CA VAL A 51 -41.18 13.56 46.48
C VAL A 51 -42.53 13.39 47.16
N ASP A 52 -42.58 12.68 48.30
CA ASP A 52 -43.81 12.57 49.07
C ASP A 52 -44.22 13.94 49.68
N PRO A 53 -45.51 14.33 49.60
CA PRO A 53 -45.99 15.54 50.22
C PRO A 53 -45.95 15.45 51.75
N ASP A 54 -45.80 16.61 52.43
CA ASP A 54 -45.82 16.65 53.89
C ASP A 54 -47.23 16.33 54.43
N PRO A 55 -47.40 15.30 55.29
CA PRO A 55 -48.70 14.87 55.79
C PRO A 55 -49.36 15.87 56.75
N ASN A 56 -48.58 16.83 57.27
CA ASN A 56 -49.03 17.84 58.23
C ASN A 56 -49.43 19.17 57.57
N THR A 57 -49.41 19.24 56.24
CA THR A 57 -49.81 20.42 55.48
C THR A 57 -51.23 20.26 54.93
N VAL A 58 -52.09 21.25 55.17
CA VAL A 58 -53.49 21.28 54.69
C VAL A 58 -53.78 22.62 54.03
N ILE A 59 -54.54 22.59 52.94
CA ILE A 59 -54.96 23.79 52.21
C ILE A 59 -56.45 24.05 52.47
N ILE A 60 -56.79 25.30 52.82
CA ILE A 60 -58.16 25.81 52.80
C ILE A 60 -58.31 26.67 51.56
N SER A 61 -59.11 26.21 50.61
CA SER A 61 -59.29 26.87 49.32
C SER A 61 -60.43 27.89 49.36
N ILE A 62 -60.14 29.11 48.90
CA ILE A 62 -61.17 30.04 48.43
C ILE A 62 -61.53 29.61 47.00
N ASP A 63 -62.47 28.69 46.92
CA ASP A 63 -62.94 28.02 45.69
C ASP A 63 -64.28 28.58 45.19
N GLU A 64 -64.72 28.17 44.01
CA GLU A 64 -65.99 28.59 43.40
C GLU A 64 -67.20 28.25 44.28
N LYS A 65 -67.11 27.16 45.05
CA LYS A 65 -68.12 26.75 46.02
C LYS A 65 -68.24 27.75 47.17
N SER A 66 -67.11 28.26 47.67
CA SER A 66 -67.10 29.24 48.75
C SER A 66 -67.58 30.62 48.25
N LEU A 67 -67.17 31.04 47.04
CA LEU A 67 -67.64 32.28 46.43
C LEU A 67 -69.15 32.28 46.19
N SER A 68 -69.71 31.18 45.68
CA SER A 68 -71.15 31.07 45.44
C SER A 68 -71.98 31.03 46.74
N SER A 69 -71.39 30.60 47.86
CA SER A 69 -72.11 30.46 49.14
C SER A 69 -71.96 31.67 50.06
N ILE A 70 -70.78 32.27 50.15
CA ILE A 70 -70.47 33.39 51.06
C ILE A 70 -70.82 34.73 50.40
N GLY A 71 -70.58 34.87 49.10
CA GLY A 71 -70.84 36.09 48.33
C GLY A 71 -69.64 36.55 47.50
N GLN A 72 -69.80 37.71 46.88
CA GLN A 72 -68.79 38.30 46.00
C GLN A 72 -67.51 38.69 46.77
N TRP A 73 -66.36 38.42 46.17
CA TRP A 73 -65.04 38.83 46.67
C TRP A 73 -64.76 40.32 46.42
N PRO A 74 -64.01 41.04 47.28
CA PRO A 74 -63.42 40.62 48.55
C PRO A 74 -64.46 40.45 49.67
N TRP A 75 -64.27 39.44 50.52
CA TRP A 75 -65.12 39.22 51.68
C TRP A 75 -64.76 40.15 52.84
N ARG A 76 -65.72 40.36 53.74
CA ARG A 76 -65.52 41.14 54.97
C ARG A 76 -64.42 40.55 55.84
N ARG A 77 -63.57 41.40 56.41
CA ARG A 77 -62.45 40.98 57.29
C ARG A 77 -62.91 40.19 58.51
N ALA A 78 -64.13 40.45 59.02
CA ALA A 78 -64.75 39.67 60.08
C ALA A 78 -64.92 38.17 59.74
N ILE A 79 -65.11 37.81 58.46
CA ILE A 79 -65.21 36.41 58.02
C ILE A 79 -63.85 35.72 58.12
N HIS A 80 -62.77 36.45 57.84
CA HIS A 80 -61.40 35.95 58.02
C HIS A 80 -61.06 35.83 59.51
N ALA A 81 -61.47 36.81 60.34
CA ALA A 81 -61.28 36.77 61.78
C ALA A 81 -61.93 35.53 62.41
N GLN A 82 -63.18 35.24 62.04
CA GLN A 82 -63.89 34.04 62.49
C GLN A 82 -63.21 32.73 62.07
N LEU A 83 -62.61 32.68 60.87
CA LEU A 83 -61.86 31.51 60.45
C LEU A 83 -60.60 31.34 61.32
N VAL A 84 -59.84 32.42 61.57
CA VAL A 84 -58.65 32.39 62.42
C VAL A 84 -59.00 31.91 63.83
N ASP A 85 -60.04 32.46 64.44
CA ASP A 85 -60.54 32.05 65.75
C ASP A 85 -60.90 30.56 65.79
N LYS A 86 -61.52 30.07 64.73
CA LYS A 86 -61.90 28.67 64.60
C LYS A 86 -60.70 27.74 64.49
N LEU A 87 -59.70 28.13 63.70
CA LEU A 87 -58.46 27.37 63.55
C LEU A 87 -57.61 27.40 64.83
N ARG A 88 -57.61 28.53 65.55
CA ARG A 88 -57.09 28.64 66.91
C ARG A 88 -57.77 27.66 67.86
N TYR A 89 -59.11 27.61 67.85
CA TYR A 89 -59.89 26.66 68.65
C TYR A 89 -59.58 25.20 68.27
N TYR A 90 -59.33 24.91 66.99
CA TYR A 90 -58.90 23.59 66.52
C TYR A 90 -57.43 23.27 66.77
N GLN A 91 -56.66 24.19 67.36
CA GLN A 91 -55.24 24.03 67.67
C GLN A 91 -54.40 23.78 66.41
N ALA A 92 -54.62 24.59 65.37
CA ALA A 92 -53.71 24.65 64.23
C ALA A 92 -52.29 25.02 64.68
N SER A 93 -51.25 24.40 64.09
CA SER A 93 -49.86 24.69 64.45
C SER A 93 -49.39 26.02 63.87
N LEU A 94 -49.75 26.31 62.63
CA LEU A 94 -49.40 27.52 61.90
C LEU A 94 -50.52 27.82 60.91
N ILE A 95 -50.95 29.07 60.83
CA ILE A 95 -51.96 29.55 59.89
C ILE A 95 -51.28 30.51 58.92
N VAL A 96 -51.44 30.28 57.62
CA VAL A 96 -50.77 31.07 56.59
C VAL A 96 -51.80 31.59 55.62
N PHE A 97 -51.86 32.91 55.45
CA PHE A 97 -52.68 33.51 54.40
C PHE A 97 -51.85 33.71 53.13
N ASP A 98 -52.45 33.36 51.99
CA ASP A 98 -52.05 33.72 50.64
C ASP A 98 -53.15 34.61 50.04
N VAL A 99 -53.49 35.66 50.79
CA VAL A 99 -54.42 36.73 50.42
C VAL A 99 -53.81 38.06 50.86
N LEU A 100 -53.62 38.99 49.92
CA LEU A 100 -52.99 40.27 50.19
C LEU A 100 -54.00 41.27 50.80
N PHE A 101 -53.70 41.75 52.00
CA PHE A 101 -54.53 42.71 52.74
C PHE A 101 -53.91 44.12 52.75
N SER A 102 -53.58 44.65 51.57
CA SER A 102 -52.82 45.91 51.41
C SER A 102 -53.63 47.19 51.49
N GLU A 103 -54.96 47.08 51.52
CA GLU A 103 -55.88 48.22 51.59
C GLU A 103 -56.83 48.05 52.77
N TYR A 104 -57.17 49.18 53.41
CA TYR A 104 -58.17 49.24 54.47
C TYR A 104 -59.56 48.90 53.92
N ASP A 105 -60.38 48.22 54.72
CA ASP A 105 -61.78 47.99 54.41
C ASP A 105 -62.56 49.32 54.48
N THR A 106 -62.85 49.89 53.32
CA THR A 106 -63.57 51.17 53.21
C THR A 106 -65.04 51.07 53.60
N GLN A 107 -65.65 49.88 53.58
CA GLN A 107 -67.06 49.67 53.91
C GLN A 107 -67.25 49.32 55.40
N HIS A 108 -66.32 48.56 55.98
CA HIS A 108 -66.36 48.12 57.38
C HIS A 108 -64.99 48.27 58.06
N PRO A 109 -64.51 49.50 58.35
CA PRO A 109 -63.17 49.71 58.92
C PRO A 109 -62.94 49.02 60.27
N ALA A 110 -64.00 48.78 61.05
CA ALA A 110 -63.90 48.06 62.31
C ALA A 110 -63.53 46.58 62.13
N ASP A 111 -63.81 45.99 60.96
CA ASP A 111 -63.53 44.58 60.69
C ASP A 111 -62.02 44.33 60.50
N ASP A 112 -61.23 45.34 60.09
CA ASP A 112 -59.75 45.25 60.02
C ASP A 112 -59.15 45.04 61.42
N PHE A 113 -59.68 45.75 62.43
CA PHE A 113 -59.26 45.57 63.83
C PHE A 113 -59.70 44.21 64.38
N LEU A 114 -60.89 43.71 64.03
CA LEU A 114 -61.34 42.38 64.44
C LEU A 114 -60.43 41.27 63.88
N LEU A 115 -59.97 41.43 62.63
CA LEU A 115 -59.00 40.50 62.05
C LEU A 115 -57.63 40.62 62.71
N ALA A 116 -57.15 41.84 62.98
CA ALA A 116 -55.90 42.06 63.70
C ALA A 116 -55.92 41.43 65.09
N GLU A 117 -57.00 41.64 65.85
CA GLU A 117 -57.21 41.03 67.17
C GLU A 117 -57.19 39.50 67.08
N ALA A 118 -57.97 38.90 66.16
CA ALA A 118 -57.99 37.45 65.98
C ALA A 118 -56.61 36.86 65.58
N ILE A 119 -55.83 37.59 64.79
CA ILE A 119 -54.46 37.22 64.38
C ILE A 119 -53.51 37.26 65.58
N GLU A 120 -53.53 38.34 66.36
CA GLU A 120 -52.71 38.51 67.57
C GLU A 120 -53.05 37.43 68.62
N ASP A 121 -54.35 37.16 68.80
CA ASP A 121 -54.90 36.16 69.69
C ASP A 121 -54.52 34.71 69.32
N ALA A 122 -54.34 34.43 68.03
CA ALA A 122 -53.87 33.14 67.54
C ALA A 122 -52.36 33.00 67.72
N GLY A 123 -51.60 34.09 67.55
CA GLY A 123 -50.15 34.15 67.78
C GLY A 123 -49.29 33.32 66.81
N ASN A 124 -49.91 32.67 65.83
CA ASN A 124 -49.25 31.77 64.87
C ASN A 124 -49.74 31.99 63.43
N VAL A 125 -49.95 33.25 63.04
CA VAL A 125 -50.44 33.61 61.70
C VAL A 125 -49.35 34.31 60.89
N LEU A 126 -49.09 33.82 59.68
CA LEU A 126 -48.24 34.48 58.68
C LEU A 126 -49.08 35.15 57.60
N LEU A 127 -48.68 36.37 57.21
CA LEU A 127 -49.35 37.14 56.17
C LEU A 127 -48.45 37.36 54.94
N PRO A 128 -49.03 37.44 53.74
CA PRO A 128 -48.26 37.57 52.51
C PRO A 128 -47.92 39.03 52.23
N LEU A 129 -46.79 39.23 51.56
CA LEU A 129 -46.46 40.49 50.89
C LEU A 129 -46.11 40.23 49.43
N HIS A 130 -46.22 41.27 48.61
CA HIS A 130 -45.78 41.24 47.22
C HIS A 130 -44.57 42.16 47.01
N VAL A 131 -43.57 41.66 46.30
CA VAL A 131 -42.44 42.46 45.80
C VAL A 131 -42.55 42.48 44.28
N HIS A 132 -42.82 43.65 43.70
CA HIS A 132 -42.94 43.79 42.24
C HIS A 132 -41.75 44.57 41.65
N PRO A 133 -41.07 44.05 40.62
CA PRO A 133 -40.36 44.88 39.68
C PRO A 133 -41.41 45.55 38.77
N LEU A 134 -41.71 46.82 39.01
CA LEU A 134 -42.42 47.60 37.99
C LEU A 134 -41.52 47.66 36.75
N ALA A 135 -42.09 47.44 35.55
CA ALA A 135 -41.38 47.30 34.28
C ALA A 135 -40.17 48.25 34.09
N TYR A 136 -39.17 47.82 33.30
CA TYR A 136 -37.95 48.56 32.90
C TYR A 136 -38.17 50.08 32.99
N ASP A 137 -37.60 50.72 34.03
CA ASP A 137 -37.61 52.16 34.40
C ASP A 137 -38.39 52.61 35.66
N LYS A 138 -38.94 51.72 36.50
CA LYS A 138 -39.49 52.11 37.82
C LYS A 138 -38.78 51.44 39.01
N PRO A 139 -38.63 52.13 40.15
CA PRO A 139 -38.10 51.52 41.36
C PRO A 139 -39.02 50.39 41.84
N LEU A 140 -38.44 49.36 42.44
CA LEU A 140 -39.18 48.26 43.05
C LEU A 140 -40.16 48.79 44.09
N SER A 141 -41.38 48.23 44.10
CA SER A 141 -42.41 48.55 45.09
C SER A 141 -42.73 47.31 45.91
N GLU A 142 -42.66 47.46 47.22
CA GLU A 142 -43.14 46.48 48.20
C GLU A 142 -44.60 46.81 48.51
N ILE A 143 -45.48 45.81 48.39
CA ILE A 143 -46.89 45.91 48.76
C ILE A 143 -47.08 45.06 50.02
N LEU A 144 -47.18 45.75 51.15
CA LEU A 144 -47.34 45.15 52.48
C LEU A 144 -48.84 45.10 52.87
N PRO A 145 -49.23 44.21 53.79
CA PRO A 145 -50.51 44.34 54.49
C PRO A 145 -50.62 45.68 55.22
N ILE A 146 -51.85 46.11 55.52
CA ILE A 146 -52.06 47.29 56.38
C ILE A 146 -51.30 47.14 57.71
N PRO A 147 -50.78 48.24 58.29
CA PRO A 147 -49.90 48.19 59.45
C PRO A 147 -50.46 47.42 60.65
N GLU A 148 -51.77 47.51 60.89
CA GLU A 148 -52.48 46.83 61.98
C GLU A 148 -52.36 45.30 61.85
N LEU A 149 -52.54 44.78 60.63
CA LEU A 149 -52.42 43.34 60.36
C LEU A 149 -50.96 42.90 60.31
N ALA A 150 -50.08 43.71 59.73
CA ALA A 150 -48.65 43.41 59.64
C ALA A 150 -47.99 43.32 61.02
N ASN A 151 -48.38 44.18 61.96
CA ASN A 151 -47.85 44.18 63.34
C ASN A 151 -48.46 43.05 64.20
N ALA A 152 -49.70 42.64 63.93
CA ALA A 152 -50.36 41.54 64.66
C ALA A 152 -49.85 40.16 64.21
N ALA A 153 -49.42 40.02 62.95
CA ALA A 153 -48.94 38.77 62.39
C ALA A 153 -47.62 38.31 63.06
N LEU A 154 -47.43 36.99 63.13
CA LEU A 154 -46.19 36.37 63.60
C LEU A 154 -44.99 36.76 62.71
N GLY A 155 -45.25 36.93 61.41
CA GLY A 155 -44.25 37.31 60.43
C GLY A 155 -44.86 37.50 59.04
N LEU A 156 -44.04 38.02 58.13
CA LEU A 156 -44.42 38.26 56.74
C LEU A 156 -43.53 37.43 55.80
N GLY A 157 -44.11 36.95 54.69
CA GLY A 157 -43.39 36.25 53.65
C GLY A 157 -43.79 36.70 52.26
N HIS A 158 -42.84 36.80 51.33
CA HIS A 158 -43.18 37.13 49.94
C HIS A 158 -43.81 35.93 49.24
N VAL A 159 -44.86 36.17 48.47
CA VAL A 159 -45.52 35.14 47.66
C VAL A 159 -45.08 35.16 46.20
N HIS A 160 -44.10 36.02 45.86
CA HIS A 160 -43.56 36.13 44.51
C HIS A 160 -42.93 34.81 44.03
N VAL A 161 -43.31 34.42 42.81
CA VAL A 161 -42.83 33.24 42.10
C VAL A 161 -42.32 33.68 40.73
N GLU A 162 -41.14 33.19 40.33
CA GLU A 162 -40.57 33.51 39.02
C GLU A 162 -40.97 32.49 37.96
N LEU A 163 -41.28 33.00 36.77
CA LEU A 163 -41.51 32.21 35.56
C LEU A 163 -40.20 32.09 34.78
N ASP A 164 -39.84 30.87 34.40
CA ASP A 164 -38.74 30.59 33.49
C ASP A 164 -39.03 31.11 32.07
N GLU A 165 -38.04 31.05 31.18
CA GLU A 165 -38.15 31.51 29.78
C GLU A 165 -39.23 30.80 28.95
N ASP A 166 -39.66 29.62 29.38
CA ASP A 166 -40.76 28.87 28.77
C ASP A 166 -42.12 29.12 29.44
N GLY A 167 -42.16 30.04 30.40
CA GLY A 167 -43.36 30.44 31.13
C GLY A 167 -43.79 29.47 32.22
N LEU A 168 -42.96 28.48 32.58
CA LEU A 168 -43.23 27.56 33.70
C LEU A 168 -42.52 28.01 34.99
N THR A 169 -43.10 27.69 36.14
CA THR A 169 -42.43 27.86 37.44
C THR A 169 -41.75 26.57 37.86
N ARG A 170 -40.44 26.63 38.13
CA ARG A 170 -39.66 25.50 38.68
C ARG A 170 -39.02 25.76 40.03
N GLY A 171 -39.02 27.00 40.50
CA GLY A 171 -38.27 27.39 41.67
C GLY A 171 -38.74 28.71 42.27
N ILE A 172 -38.18 29.02 43.43
CA ILE A 172 -38.40 30.26 44.17
C ILE A 172 -37.06 30.79 44.68
N PHE A 173 -36.98 32.11 44.83
CA PHE A 173 -35.95 32.72 45.66
C PHE A 173 -36.32 32.55 47.12
N LEU A 174 -35.41 32.06 47.95
CA LEU A 174 -35.69 31.90 49.37
C LEU A 174 -35.81 33.23 50.09
N ASN A 175 -35.07 34.26 49.63
CA ASN A 175 -35.16 35.61 50.13
C ASN A 175 -35.17 36.62 48.97
N THR A 176 -36.01 37.64 49.06
CA THR A 176 -36.07 38.76 48.11
C THR A 176 -36.20 40.08 48.86
N GLY A 177 -35.90 41.21 48.21
CA GLY A 177 -36.10 42.52 48.80
C GLY A 177 -35.47 43.65 48.03
N VAL A 178 -35.67 44.88 48.53
CA VAL A 178 -35.10 46.09 47.95
C VAL A 178 -33.87 46.53 48.74
N GLY A 179 -32.69 46.39 48.14
CA GLY A 179 -31.39 46.75 48.71
C GLY A 179 -30.72 45.66 49.56
N ASP A 180 -31.49 44.89 50.32
CA ASP A 180 -31.03 43.66 51.00
C ASP A 180 -32.07 42.56 50.79
N ALA A 181 -31.67 41.29 50.84
CA ALA A 181 -32.56 40.14 50.70
C ALA A 181 -33.34 39.91 52.02
N TYR A 182 -34.16 40.90 52.36
CA TYR A 182 -34.76 41.08 53.67
C TYR A 182 -36.02 40.22 53.89
N TRP A 183 -36.84 40.05 52.85
CA TRP A 183 -38.10 39.32 52.95
C TRP A 183 -37.87 37.84 52.62
N PRO A 184 -38.13 36.90 53.55
CA PRO A 184 -38.13 35.48 53.22
C PRO A 184 -39.33 35.15 52.32
N ALA A 185 -39.19 34.13 51.48
CA ALA A 185 -40.32 33.53 50.79
C ALA A 185 -41.33 33.01 51.80
N MET A 186 -42.62 33.01 51.45
CA MET A 186 -43.66 32.48 52.32
C MET A 186 -43.33 31.08 52.85
N SER A 187 -42.83 30.22 51.95
CA SER A 187 -42.39 28.86 52.29
C SER A 187 -41.20 28.81 53.26
N MET A 188 -40.29 29.78 53.18
CA MET A 188 -39.15 29.90 54.10
C MET A 188 -39.59 30.46 55.45
N ALA A 189 -40.43 31.50 55.46
CA ALA A 189 -41.03 32.05 56.68
C ALA A 189 -41.78 30.96 57.47
N MET A 190 -42.56 30.13 56.77
CA MET A 190 -43.20 28.96 57.37
C MET A 190 -42.18 27.98 57.99
N ALA A 191 -41.10 27.68 57.27
CA ALA A 191 -40.10 26.71 57.72
C ALA A 191 -39.27 27.21 58.93
N VAL A 192 -39.04 28.52 59.04
CA VAL A 192 -38.37 29.14 60.18
C VAL A 192 -39.17 28.94 61.46
N GLU A 193 -40.48 29.16 61.40
CA GLU A 193 -41.37 29.06 62.56
C GLU A 193 -41.63 27.60 62.98
N THR A 194 -41.57 26.65 62.04
CA THR A 194 -41.85 25.24 62.33
C THR A 194 -40.58 24.42 62.60
N ASN A 195 -39.39 24.93 62.26
CA ASN A 195 -38.12 24.22 62.44
C ASN A 195 -36.98 25.11 63.01
N PRO A 196 -36.59 24.93 64.29
CA PRO A 196 -35.55 25.73 64.96
C PRO A 196 -34.16 25.71 64.29
N MET A 197 -33.83 24.65 63.56
CA MET A 197 -32.54 24.56 62.85
C MET A 197 -32.49 25.49 61.63
N VAL A 198 -33.64 25.69 60.97
CA VAL A 198 -33.76 26.59 59.81
C VAL A 198 -33.61 28.04 60.26
N GLN A 199 -34.23 28.40 61.39
CA GLN A 199 -34.10 29.70 62.03
C GLN A 199 -32.64 30.06 62.34
N TYR A 200 -31.91 29.18 63.03
CA TYR A 200 -30.49 29.38 63.37
C TYR A 200 -29.60 29.60 62.14
N LEU A 201 -29.85 28.86 61.05
CA LEU A 201 -29.08 28.98 59.81
C LEU A 201 -29.33 30.29 59.04
N GLN A 202 -30.51 30.90 59.22
CA GLN A 202 -30.86 32.17 58.60
C GLN A 202 -30.25 33.36 59.34
N GLU A 203 -30.22 33.33 60.67
CA GLU A 203 -29.64 34.40 61.51
C GLU A 203 -28.15 34.62 61.25
N ILE A 204 -27.40 33.56 60.92
CA ILE A 204 -25.96 33.63 60.61
C ILE A 204 -25.69 34.35 59.28
N ARG A 205 -26.66 34.41 58.34
CA ARG A 205 -26.43 34.82 56.95
C ARG A 205 -26.67 36.30 56.65
N GLN A 206 -27.33 37.04 57.53
CA GLN A 206 -27.67 38.44 57.29
C GLN A 206 -26.48 39.39 57.50
N GLN A 207 -25.54 39.42 56.55
CA GLN A 207 -24.50 40.44 56.48
C GLN A 207 -24.23 40.81 55.02
N THR A 208 -24.77 41.94 54.54
CA THR A 208 -24.13 43.05 53.78
C THR A 208 -25.23 43.84 53.05
N ARG A 209 -25.23 45.18 53.12
CA ARG A 209 -26.26 46.05 52.50
C ARG A 209 -25.71 46.86 51.34
N VAL A 210 -26.42 46.86 50.19
CA VAL A 210 -26.17 47.80 49.07
C VAL A 210 -27.51 48.45 48.67
N PRO A 211 -27.71 49.77 48.83
CA PRO A 211 -29.03 50.38 48.63
C PRO A 211 -29.55 50.33 47.18
N TYR A 212 -30.88 50.25 47.01
CA TYR A 212 -31.64 50.47 45.76
C TYR A 212 -31.47 49.46 44.61
N VAL A 213 -31.07 48.23 44.88
CA VAL A 213 -31.00 47.14 43.90
C VAL A 213 -31.94 46.00 44.33
N ALA A 214 -32.69 45.38 43.40
CA ALA A 214 -33.39 44.14 43.70
C ALA A 214 -32.36 43.08 44.11
N VAL A 215 -32.46 42.58 45.34
CA VAL A 215 -31.60 41.50 45.81
C VAL A 215 -32.44 40.24 45.91
N ASN A 216 -32.35 39.40 44.89
CA ASN A 216 -32.88 38.05 44.91
C ASN A 216 -31.75 37.12 45.35
N ALA A 217 -31.92 36.41 46.47
CA ALA A 217 -30.90 35.54 47.03
C ALA A 217 -31.37 34.08 47.10
N GLU A 218 -30.44 33.18 46.79
CA GLU A 218 -30.65 31.73 46.89
C GLU A 218 -31.85 31.20 46.10
N TYR A 219 -31.77 31.29 44.77
CA TYR A 219 -32.71 30.55 43.91
C TYR A 219 -32.61 29.06 44.22
N ARG A 220 -33.77 28.44 44.40
CA ARG A 220 -33.92 27.02 44.68
C ARG A 220 -35.01 26.43 43.81
N LEU A 221 -34.75 25.24 43.28
CA LEU A 221 -35.71 24.50 42.48
C LEU A 221 -36.61 23.68 43.43
N ILE A 222 -37.91 23.70 43.16
CA ILE A 222 -38.92 23.01 43.95
C ILE A 222 -39.10 21.60 43.39
N PRO A 223 -38.88 20.55 44.20
CA PRO A 223 -39.30 19.20 43.86
C PRO A 223 -40.81 19.07 44.09
N PHE A 224 -41.60 19.29 43.05
CA PHE A 224 -43.05 19.13 43.15
C PHE A 224 -43.42 17.69 43.50
N ALA A 225 -44.30 17.53 44.50
CA ALA A 225 -44.75 16.22 44.95
C ALA A 225 -45.66 15.52 43.95
N GLY A 226 -46.33 16.29 43.08
CA GLY A 226 -47.23 15.76 42.06
C GLY A 226 -48.04 16.86 41.36
N PRO A 227 -49.07 16.48 40.57
CA PRO A 227 -49.99 17.43 39.94
C PRO A 227 -50.89 18.13 40.97
N ARG A 228 -51.72 19.08 40.51
CA ARG A 228 -52.72 19.77 41.33
C ARG A 228 -53.57 18.79 42.16
N GLY A 229 -53.81 19.12 43.42
CA GLY A 229 -54.60 18.31 44.35
C GLY A 229 -53.78 17.27 45.11
N THR A 230 -52.45 17.39 45.12
CA THR A 230 -51.57 16.47 45.87
C THR A 230 -51.70 16.68 47.38
N TYR A 231 -51.95 17.92 47.82
CA TYR A 231 -52.18 18.25 49.23
C TYR A 231 -53.68 18.20 49.58
N PRO A 232 -54.05 17.70 50.79
CA PRO A 232 -55.43 17.73 51.26
C PRO A 232 -55.98 19.15 51.24
N THR A 233 -57.03 19.36 50.44
CA THR A 233 -57.62 20.69 50.19
C THR A 233 -59.11 20.68 50.55
N TYR A 234 -59.55 21.67 51.35
CA TYR A 234 -60.93 21.82 51.80
C TYR A 234 -61.49 23.21 51.48
N SER A 235 -62.73 23.28 51.00
CA SER A 235 -63.40 24.56 50.70
C SER A 235 -63.55 25.44 51.95
N TYR A 236 -63.24 26.72 51.84
CA TYR A 236 -63.38 27.72 52.91
C TYR A 236 -64.76 27.66 53.60
N VAL A 237 -65.84 27.58 52.80
CA VAL A 237 -67.21 27.51 53.34
C VAL A 237 -67.49 26.23 54.12
N ASP A 238 -66.90 25.09 53.74
CA ASP A 238 -67.11 23.82 54.44
C ASP A 238 -66.44 23.82 55.81
N VAL A 239 -65.25 24.45 55.90
CA VAL A 239 -64.57 24.69 57.18
C VAL A 239 -65.42 25.60 58.05
N MET A 240 -65.91 26.73 57.51
CA MET A 240 -66.78 27.65 58.26
C MET A 240 -68.09 27.00 58.72
N SER A 241 -68.67 26.10 57.93
CA SER A 241 -69.96 25.43 58.22
C SER A 241 -69.85 24.20 59.13
N ASN A 242 -68.69 23.92 59.73
CA ASN A 242 -68.44 22.72 60.57
C ASN A 242 -68.63 21.38 59.84
N LYS A 243 -68.48 21.33 58.50
CA LYS A 243 -68.60 20.07 57.75
C LYS A 243 -67.34 19.21 57.80
N ILE A 244 -66.21 19.82 58.14
CA ILE A 244 -64.91 19.16 58.24
C ILE A 244 -64.58 18.91 59.73
N PRO A 245 -64.18 17.70 60.14
CA PRO A 245 -63.81 17.40 61.53
C PRO A 245 -62.62 18.23 62.03
N ALA A 246 -62.69 18.70 63.28
CA ALA A 246 -61.63 19.50 63.92
C ALA A 246 -60.26 18.80 63.94
N GLU A 247 -60.24 17.46 64.06
CA GLU A 247 -59.03 16.64 64.05
C GLU A 247 -58.20 16.79 62.75
N THR A 248 -58.85 17.19 61.65
CA THR A 248 -58.19 17.46 60.36
C THR A 248 -57.16 18.58 60.45
N PHE A 249 -57.40 19.58 61.31
CA PHE A 249 -56.62 20.81 61.42
C PHE A 249 -55.68 20.83 62.63
N ARG A 250 -55.88 19.91 63.58
CA ARG A 250 -55.13 19.87 64.83
C ARG A 250 -53.65 19.58 64.59
N ASN A 251 -52.78 20.41 65.14
CA ASN A 251 -51.31 20.35 64.99
C ASN A 251 -50.83 20.35 63.53
N LYS A 252 -51.64 20.87 62.61
CA LYS A 252 -51.29 20.98 61.19
C LYS A 252 -50.92 22.40 60.79
N THR A 253 -50.11 22.51 59.75
CA THR A 253 -49.84 23.78 59.06
C THR A 253 -50.93 24.00 58.02
N ILE A 254 -51.61 25.13 58.10
CA ILE A 254 -52.81 25.43 57.32
C ILE A 254 -52.50 26.61 56.40
N LEU A 255 -52.61 26.40 55.09
CA LEU A 255 -52.48 27.47 54.10
C LEU A 255 -53.86 27.84 53.57
N ILE A 256 -54.19 29.13 53.58
CA ILE A 256 -55.48 29.66 53.17
C ILE A 256 -55.25 30.56 51.95
N GLY A 257 -55.86 30.24 50.81
CA GLY A 257 -55.75 31.13 49.66
C GLY A 257 -56.64 30.78 48.48
N ALA A 258 -56.54 31.59 47.43
CA ALA A 258 -57.42 31.53 46.28
C ALA A 258 -57.06 30.39 45.31
N THR A 259 -58.03 29.49 45.07
CA THR A 259 -57.92 28.44 44.05
C THR A 259 -59.01 28.53 42.99
N ALA A 260 -59.98 29.42 43.16
CA ALA A 260 -61.02 29.69 42.17
C ALA A 260 -60.46 30.34 40.91
N ALA A 261 -61.00 29.97 39.76
CA ALA A 261 -60.63 30.54 38.48
C ALA A 261 -60.89 32.05 38.45
N GLY A 262 -59.83 32.84 38.19
CA GLY A 262 -59.89 34.29 38.09
C GLY A 262 -59.77 35.06 39.41
N LEU A 263 -59.56 34.38 40.55
CA LEU A 263 -59.36 35.03 41.86
C LEU A 263 -57.92 34.92 42.39
N GLY A 264 -57.24 33.81 42.13
CA GLY A 264 -55.86 33.57 42.56
C GLY A 264 -54.89 33.40 41.40
N ASP A 265 -53.60 33.39 41.72
CA ASP A 265 -52.55 33.15 40.74
C ASP A 265 -52.61 31.70 40.25
N ILE A 266 -52.86 31.55 38.96
CA ILE A 266 -52.86 30.26 38.26
C ILE A 266 -51.51 30.12 37.58
N ILE A 267 -50.63 29.32 38.19
CA ILE A 267 -49.24 29.25 37.81
C ILE A 267 -48.96 27.88 37.14
N PRO A 268 -48.47 27.85 35.90
CA PRO A 268 -48.10 26.60 35.24
C PRO A 268 -46.77 26.06 35.78
N THR A 269 -46.72 24.75 36.02
CA THR A 269 -45.57 24.03 36.59
C THR A 269 -45.17 22.87 35.67
N PRO A 270 -44.01 22.21 35.85
CA PRO A 270 -43.61 21.02 35.08
C PRO A 270 -44.65 19.88 35.08
N PHE A 271 -45.53 19.82 36.08
CA PHE A 271 -46.62 18.85 36.17
C PHE A 271 -47.92 19.31 35.49
N SER A 272 -47.99 20.56 34.99
CA SER A 272 -49.18 21.14 34.36
C SER A 272 -49.47 20.66 32.93
N HIS A 273 -48.64 19.78 32.35
CA HIS A 273 -48.93 19.10 31.08
C HIS A 273 -50.22 18.24 31.11
N MET A 274 -50.83 18.05 32.29
CA MET A 274 -52.12 17.36 32.51
C MET A 274 -53.35 18.31 32.50
N ASN A 275 -53.28 19.48 31.86
CA ASN A 275 -54.38 20.48 31.77
C ASN A 275 -54.90 21.02 33.13
N SER A 276 -54.04 21.09 34.15
CA SER A 276 -54.42 21.66 35.45
C SER A 276 -53.26 22.49 36.02
N PRO A 277 -53.24 23.82 35.80
CA PRO A 277 -52.28 24.70 36.45
C PRO A 277 -52.47 24.70 37.97
N MET A 278 -51.39 24.99 38.71
CA MET A 278 -51.34 24.91 40.17
C MET A 278 -51.65 26.27 40.79
N SER A 279 -52.31 26.29 41.95
CA SER A 279 -52.55 27.54 42.70
C SER A 279 -51.26 28.01 43.39
N GLY A 280 -51.09 29.32 43.57
CA GLY A 280 -49.97 29.90 44.34
C GLY A 280 -49.78 29.24 45.71
N VAL A 281 -50.89 29.04 46.43
CA VAL A 281 -50.94 28.34 47.73
C VAL A 281 -50.30 26.94 47.67
N GLU A 282 -50.61 26.17 46.62
CA GLU A 282 -50.12 24.80 46.48
C GLU A 282 -48.64 24.78 46.03
N ILE A 283 -48.16 25.80 45.32
CA ILE A 283 -46.72 25.98 45.05
C ILE A 283 -45.96 26.24 46.36
N HIS A 284 -46.48 27.13 47.21
CA HIS A 284 -45.89 27.40 48.52
C HIS A 284 -45.93 26.18 49.44
N ALA A 285 -46.99 25.35 49.39
CA ALA A 285 -47.03 24.07 50.09
C ALA A 285 -45.93 23.11 49.64
N ASN A 286 -45.68 23.00 48.31
CA ASN A 286 -44.60 22.18 47.76
C ASN A 286 -43.21 22.70 48.19
N ALA A 287 -42.99 24.01 48.11
CA ALA A 287 -41.73 24.62 48.52
C ALA A 287 -41.48 24.48 50.03
N TYR A 288 -42.50 24.70 50.87
CA TYR A 288 -42.43 24.50 52.31
C TYR A 288 -42.07 23.04 52.65
N SER A 289 -42.80 22.09 52.06
CA SER A 289 -42.51 20.65 52.20
C SER A 289 -41.08 20.31 51.80
N ALA A 290 -40.57 20.90 50.72
CA ALA A 290 -39.20 20.67 50.27
C ALA A 290 -38.14 21.24 51.24
N ILE A 291 -38.39 22.41 51.84
CA ILE A 291 -37.48 23.04 52.80
C ILE A 291 -37.45 22.23 54.10
N ILE A 292 -38.61 21.89 54.66
CA ILE A 292 -38.68 21.20 55.96
C ILE A 292 -38.12 19.78 55.91
N ASN A 293 -38.31 19.09 54.77
CA ASN A 293 -37.77 17.76 54.53
C ASN A 293 -36.32 17.77 54.02
N GLN A 294 -35.67 18.94 53.91
CA GLN A 294 -34.31 19.09 53.37
C GLN A 294 -34.15 18.51 51.95
N LYS A 295 -35.23 18.54 51.16
CA LYS A 295 -35.27 18.04 49.77
C LYS A 295 -35.16 19.15 48.73
N ILE A 296 -35.11 20.41 49.15
CA ILE A 296 -35.00 21.56 48.25
C ILE A 296 -33.76 21.44 47.35
N ILE A 297 -33.92 21.68 46.04
CA ILE A 297 -32.87 21.44 45.05
C ILE A 297 -32.07 22.74 44.83
N ARG A 298 -30.74 22.62 44.83
CA ARG A 298 -29.82 23.73 44.54
C ARG A 298 -29.22 23.56 43.14
N SER A 299 -29.10 24.65 42.39
CA SER A 299 -28.32 24.65 41.15
C SER A 299 -26.82 24.64 41.46
N VAL A 300 -26.04 23.95 40.64
CA VAL A 300 -24.58 24.04 40.70
C VAL A 300 -24.16 25.47 40.36
N SER A 301 -23.23 26.04 41.13
CA SER A 301 -22.74 27.40 40.88
C SER A 301 -22.15 27.50 39.47
N GLU A 302 -22.30 28.65 38.81
CA GLU A 302 -21.86 28.85 37.42
C GLU A 302 -20.40 28.41 37.17
N ARG A 303 -19.48 28.74 38.10
CA ARG A 303 -18.06 28.34 38.00
C ARG A 303 -17.89 26.83 37.85
N TRP A 304 -18.62 26.06 38.66
CA TRP A 304 -18.60 24.60 38.61
C TRP A 304 -19.30 24.05 37.37
N VAL A 305 -20.37 24.70 36.90
CA VAL A 305 -21.00 24.33 35.61
C VAL A 305 -19.99 24.46 34.46
N TYR A 306 -19.26 25.57 34.39
CA TYR A 306 -18.21 25.77 33.40
C TYR A 306 -17.08 24.73 33.51
N LEU A 307 -16.55 24.51 34.72
CA LEU A 307 -15.46 23.57 34.96
C LEU A 307 -15.84 22.12 34.61
N LEU A 308 -17.02 21.66 35.02
CA LEU A 308 -17.50 20.32 34.70
C LEU A 308 -17.76 20.16 33.20
N THR A 309 -18.36 21.15 32.56
CA THR A 309 -18.60 21.13 31.11
C THR A 309 -17.28 21.03 30.34
N PHE A 310 -16.29 21.84 30.70
CA PHE A 310 -14.96 21.78 30.10
C PHE A 310 -14.27 20.43 30.36
N ALA A 311 -14.36 19.91 31.59
CA ALA A 311 -13.78 18.62 31.95
C ALA A 311 -14.37 17.48 31.10
N PHE A 312 -15.69 17.43 30.93
CA PHE A 312 -16.33 16.41 30.08
C PHE A 312 -15.93 16.50 28.61
N ILE A 313 -15.71 17.71 28.09
CA ILE A 313 -15.29 17.94 26.70
C ILE A 313 -13.80 17.63 26.50
N LEU A 314 -12.99 17.73 27.54
CA LEU A 314 -11.58 17.34 27.49
C LEU A 314 -11.38 15.82 27.38
N VAL A 315 -12.31 15.02 27.92
CA VAL A 315 -12.28 13.56 27.85
C VAL A 315 -12.18 13.04 26.40
N PRO A 316 -13.09 13.38 25.46
CA PRO A 316 -12.99 12.91 24.07
C PRO A 316 -11.71 13.43 23.39
N ILE A 317 -11.25 14.64 23.70
CA ILE A 317 -9.98 15.18 23.18
C ILE A 317 -8.79 14.29 23.56
N LEU A 318 -8.75 13.79 24.80
CA LEU A 318 -7.64 12.97 25.30
C LEU A 318 -7.76 11.48 24.92
N ILE A 319 -8.98 10.98 24.74
CA ILE A 319 -9.26 9.56 24.52
C ILE A 319 -9.37 9.23 23.03
N PHE A 320 -10.06 10.04 22.21
CA PHE A 320 -10.30 9.74 20.79
C PHE A 320 -9.03 9.53 19.95
N PRO A 321 -7.90 10.22 20.21
CA PRO A 321 -6.64 9.93 19.52
C PRO A 321 -6.02 8.58 19.85
N ARG A 322 -6.37 7.99 21.00
CA ARG A 322 -5.75 6.75 21.51
C ARG A 322 -6.57 5.49 21.25
N ILE A 323 -7.83 5.63 20.86
CA ILE A 323 -8.75 4.51 20.64
C ILE A 323 -8.91 4.17 19.15
N ARG A 324 -9.25 2.91 18.86
CA ARG A 324 -9.51 2.47 17.49
C ARG A 324 -10.77 3.14 16.93
N PRO A 325 -10.81 3.39 15.61
CA PRO A 325 -11.95 3.98 14.90
C PRO A 325 -13.33 3.42 15.24
N THR A 326 -13.42 2.10 15.35
CA THR A 326 -14.66 1.37 15.60
C THR A 326 -15.26 1.67 16.97
N PHE A 327 -14.45 2.11 17.93
CA PHE A 327 -14.87 2.40 19.29
C PHE A 327 -15.19 3.88 19.55
N VAL A 328 -14.88 4.80 18.61
CA VAL A 328 -15.12 6.24 18.83
C VAL A 328 -16.60 6.54 19.00
N MET A 329 -17.47 6.03 18.12
CA MET A 329 -18.93 6.25 18.21
C MET A 329 -19.53 5.62 19.49
N PRO A 330 -19.28 4.32 19.81
CA PRO A 330 -19.73 3.74 21.09
C PRO A 330 -19.24 4.51 22.32
N SER A 331 -17.98 4.96 22.31
CA SER A 331 -17.41 5.73 23.43
C SER A 331 -18.06 7.10 23.57
N THR A 332 -18.42 7.74 22.45
CA THR A 332 -19.15 9.02 22.46
C THR A 332 -20.54 8.85 23.06
N MET A 333 -21.28 7.79 22.65
CA MET A 333 -22.61 7.50 23.20
C MET A 333 -22.56 7.12 24.67
N LEU A 334 -21.56 6.31 25.07
CA LEU A 334 -21.35 5.93 26.46
C LEU A 334 -21.03 7.15 27.34
N LEU A 335 -20.18 8.06 26.86
CA LEU A 335 -19.84 9.28 27.57
C LEU A 335 -21.05 10.21 27.70
N ALA A 336 -21.83 10.39 26.62
CA ALA A 336 -23.06 11.18 26.66
C ALA A 336 -24.07 10.61 27.68
N ALA A 337 -24.31 9.30 27.66
CA ALA A 337 -25.16 8.63 28.65
C ALA A 337 -24.61 8.76 30.07
N GLY A 338 -23.29 8.65 30.24
CA GLY A 338 -22.60 8.85 31.52
C GLY A 338 -22.78 10.26 32.09
N ILE A 339 -22.81 11.30 31.25
CA ILE A 339 -23.05 12.69 31.68
C ILE A 339 -24.49 12.87 32.18
N PHE A 340 -25.49 12.33 31.46
CA PHE A 340 -26.88 12.34 31.94
C PHE A 340 -27.01 11.55 33.25
N GLY A 341 -26.37 10.38 33.34
CA GLY A 341 -26.33 9.58 34.57
C GLY A 341 -25.67 10.32 35.74
N PHE A 342 -24.59 11.06 35.49
CA PHE A 342 -23.92 11.88 36.49
C PHE A 342 -24.82 13.03 37.00
N SER A 343 -25.50 13.75 36.10
CA SER A 343 -26.46 14.79 36.46
C SER A 343 -27.65 14.22 37.26
N TYR A 344 -28.21 13.09 36.83
CA TYR A 344 -29.29 12.41 37.55
C TYR A 344 -28.84 11.95 38.95
N ALA A 345 -27.63 11.37 39.07
CA ALA A 345 -27.08 10.95 40.35
C ALA A 345 -26.88 12.13 41.31
N LEU A 346 -26.37 13.27 40.83
CA LEU A 346 -26.27 14.50 41.62
C LEU A 346 -27.64 14.98 42.12
N LEU A 347 -28.65 14.93 41.25
CA LEU A 347 -30.01 15.35 41.60
C LEU A 347 -30.65 14.46 42.68
N VAL A 348 -30.45 13.14 42.61
CA VAL A 348 -31.08 12.19 43.55
C VAL A 348 -30.29 12.07 44.86
N LEU A 349 -28.95 12.06 44.81
CA LEU A 349 -28.09 11.82 45.97
C LEU A 349 -27.74 13.10 46.74
N ASP A 350 -27.36 14.18 46.04
CA ASP A 350 -26.86 15.43 46.65
C ASP A 350 -27.84 16.61 46.47
N ARG A 351 -28.99 16.37 45.82
CA ARG A 351 -30.00 17.40 45.52
C ARG A 351 -29.43 18.60 44.77
N THR A 352 -28.43 18.34 43.92
CA THR A 352 -27.77 19.33 43.05
C THR A 352 -28.18 19.15 41.61
N TRP A 353 -28.61 20.24 40.97
CA TRP A 353 -28.89 20.25 39.54
C TRP A 353 -27.68 20.74 38.75
N PHE A 354 -27.07 19.84 37.98
CA PHE A 354 -26.09 20.15 36.94
C PHE A 354 -26.76 20.05 35.56
N PRO A 355 -26.82 21.14 34.76
CA PRO A 355 -27.35 21.12 33.39
C PRO A 355 -26.46 20.31 32.44
N PRO A 356 -26.85 19.09 32.00
CA PRO A 356 -25.96 18.19 31.28
C PRO A 356 -25.85 18.48 29.77
N VAL A 357 -26.82 19.18 29.16
CA VAL A 357 -26.98 19.21 27.70
C VAL A 357 -25.82 19.93 27.02
N ASN A 358 -25.30 21.00 27.61
CA ASN A 358 -24.11 21.69 27.09
C ASN A 358 -22.89 20.75 26.97
N SER A 359 -22.68 19.91 27.98
CA SER A 359 -21.58 18.93 27.99
C SER A 359 -21.78 17.85 26.94
N VAL A 360 -23.02 17.36 26.81
CA VAL A 360 -23.38 16.34 25.81
C VAL A 360 -23.22 16.88 24.39
N LEU A 361 -23.70 18.09 24.10
CA LEU A 361 -23.52 18.73 22.79
C LEU A 361 -22.04 18.90 22.43
N GLY A 362 -21.21 19.35 23.38
CA GLY A 362 -19.77 19.45 23.19
C GLY A 362 -19.12 18.10 22.84
N VAL A 363 -19.48 17.03 23.54
CA VAL A 363 -19.02 15.66 23.26
C VAL A 363 -19.51 15.16 21.90
N LEU A 364 -20.77 15.43 21.53
CA LEU A 364 -21.35 15.02 20.25
C LEU A 364 -20.70 15.75 19.07
N ILE A 365 -20.37 17.03 19.20
CA ILE A 365 -19.66 17.82 18.17
C ILE A 365 -18.20 17.38 18.03
N ALA A 366 -17.57 16.88 19.09
CA ALA A 366 -16.22 16.34 19.04
C ALA A 366 -16.08 15.16 18.07
N TYR A 367 -17.11 14.32 17.97
CA TYR A 367 -17.11 13.14 17.10
C TYR A 367 -16.93 13.45 15.60
N PRO A 368 -17.81 14.24 14.94
CA PRO A 368 -17.68 14.52 13.51
C PRO A 368 -16.40 15.30 13.20
N LEU A 369 -15.99 16.23 14.08
CA LEU A 369 -14.76 16.99 13.93
C LEU A 369 -13.51 16.10 13.95
N TRP A 370 -13.44 15.17 14.91
CA TRP A 370 -12.35 14.21 14.99
C TRP A 370 -12.35 13.23 13.82
N SER A 371 -13.53 12.72 13.44
CA SER A 371 -13.70 11.82 12.30
C SER A 371 -13.25 12.46 11.00
N TRP A 372 -13.63 13.73 10.77
CA TRP A 372 -13.24 14.50 9.59
C TRP A 372 -11.73 14.70 9.51
N GLN A 373 -11.08 15.12 10.60
CA GLN A 373 -9.63 15.29 10.64
C GLN A 373 -8.90 13.98 10.33
N ARG A 374 -9.31 12.87 10.97
CA ARG A 374 -8.71 11.56 10.72
C ARG A 374 -8.90 11.11 9.27
N MET A 375 -10.11 11.30 8.72
CA MET A 375 -10.41 10.95 7.34
C MET A 375 -9.57 11.76 6.35
N ARG A 376 -9.33 13.05 6.64
CA ARG A 376 -8.43 13.89 5.84
C ARG A 376 -7.00 13.34 5.84
N HIS A 377 -6.48 12.95 7.00
CA HIS A 377 -5.13 12.36 7.10
C HIS A 377 -5.03 11.02 6.37
N LEU A 378 -5.99 10.11 6.58
CA LEU A 378 -6.04 8.83 5.86
C LEU A 378 -6.07 9.05 4.35
N ASN A 379 -6.91 9.96 3.88
CA ASN A 379 -6.98 10.31 2.46
C ASN A 379 -5.65 10.88 1.95
N SER A 380 -4.98 11.76 2.71
CA SER A 380 -3.68 12.30 2.29
C SER A 380 -2.59 11.24 2.26
N PHE A 381 -2.57 10.33 3.24
CA PHE A 381 -1.62 9.22 3.29
C PHE A 381 -1.82 8.29 2.08
N PHE A 382 -3.05 7.83 1.84
CA PHE A 382 -3.36 7.01 0.67
C PHE A 382 -3.03 7.72 -0.64
N SER A 383 -3.28 9.03 -0.73
CA SER A 383 -2.97 9.81 -1.94
C SER A 383 -1.46 9.88 -2.17
N ASN A 384 -0.69 10.13 -1.12
CA ASN A 384 0.77 10.16 -1.18
C ASN A 384 1.35 8.77 -1.50
N GLU A 385 0.78 7.70 -0.94
CA GLU A 385 1.25 6.33 -1.19
C GLU A 385 0.91 5.86 -2.60
N LEU A 386 -0.29 6.17 -3.11
CA LEU A 386 -0.65 5.94 -4.51
C LEU A 386 0.22 6.75 -5.46
N GLU A 387 0.51 8.01 -5.11
CA GLU A 387 1.42 8.85 -5.89
C GLU A 387 2.85 8.31 -5.86
N ARG A 388 3.31 7.80 -4.71
CA ARG A 388 4.61 7.12 -4.57
C ARG A 388 4.67 5.86 -5.43
N LEU A 389 3.66 5.00 -5.40
CA LEU A 389 3.56 3.83 -6.27
C LEU A 389 3.53 4.21 -7.76
N SER A 390 2.91 5.34 -8.11
CA SER A 390 2.94 5.88 -9.47
C SER A 390 4.27 6.53 -9.87
N ARG A 391 5.15 6.83 -8.89
CA ARG A 391 6.46 7.48 -9.06
C ARG A 391 7.64 6.52 -8.89
N GLU A 392 7.45 5.34 -8.30
CA GLU A 392 8.41 4.25 -8.43
C GLU A 392 8.67 4.04 -9.92
N PRO A 393 9.93 3.75 -10.33
CA PRO A 393 10.28 3.59 -11.73
C PRO A 393 9.45 2.44 -12.27
N ASP A 394 8.36 2.85 -12.90
CA ASP A 394 7.42 2.02 -13.59
C ASP A 394 8.27 1.20 -14.55
N LEU A 395 8.40 -0.09 -14.28
CA LEU A 395 8.45 -1.07 -15.36
C LEU A 395 7.07 -1.04 -16.03
N SER A 396 6.58 0.16 -16.42
CA SER A 396 5.57 0.26 -17.45
C SER A 396 6.27 -0.31 -18.65
N PHE A 397 5.80 -1.48 -19.03
CA PHE A 397 5.94 -1.98 -20.38
C PHE A 397 5.26 -0.93 -21.27
N ARG A 398 6.01 0.10 -21.62
CA ARG A 398 5.54 1.19 -22.45
C ARG A 398 5.14 0.56 -23.77
N ARG A 399 3.84 0.58 -24.07
CA ARG A 399 3.32 0.20 -25.38
C ARG A 399 4.14 0.95 -26.43
N LEU A 400 4.50 0.30 -27.55
CA LEU A 400 5.29 0.92 -28.61
C LEU A 400 4.73 2.31 -29.01
N SER A 401 3.40 2.47 -28.95
CA SER A 401 2.68 3.73 -29.19
C SER A 401 3.07 4.93 -28.28
N GLN A 402 3.70 4.71 -27.13
CA GLN A 402 4.14 5.77 -26.21
C GLN A 402 5.52 6.34 -26.59
N HIS A 403 6.29 5.65 -27.43
CA HIS A 403 7.53 6.19 -27.97
C HIS A 403 7.20 7.10 -29.16
N SER A 404 7.93 8.20 -29.29
CA SER A 404 7.86 9.04 -30.50
C SER A 404 8.15 8.17 -31.72
N LEU A 405 7.33 8.29 -32.77
CA LEU A 405 7.48 7.51 -34.01
C LEU A 405 8.89 7.59 -34.59
N GLU A 406 9.58 8.72 -34.42
CA GLU A 406 10.98 8.87 -34.82
C GLU A 406 11.93 7.90 -34.10
N LYS A 407 11.78 7.70 -32.79
CA LYS A 407 12.62 6.75 -32.03
C LYS A 407 12.35 5.31 -32.46
N ILE A 408 11.08 4.97 -32.69
CA ILE A 408 10.68 3.65 -33.20
C ILE A 408 11.31 3.43 -34.58
N PHE A 409 11.21 4.44 -35.45
CA PHE A 409 11.80 4.40 -36.78
C PHE A 409 13.32 4.20 -36.74
N LEU A 410 14.04 4.98 -35.92
CA LEU A 410 15.49 4.85 -35.75
C LEU A 410 15.88 3.46 -35.20
N ALA A 411 15.10 2.89 -34.30
CA ALA A 411 15.32 1.52 -33.82
C ALA A 411 15.07 0.48 -34.93
N LEU A 412 14.03 0.65 -35.74
CA LEU A 412 13.70 -0.24 -36.85
C LEU A 412 14.81 -0.25 -37.91
N ILE A 413 15.34 0.90 -38.31
CA ILE A 413 16.44 0.94 -39.29
C ILE A 413 17.73 0.35 -38.72
N ALA A 414 17.98 0.46 -37.41
CA ALA A 414 19.15 -0.13 -36.78
C ALA A 414 19.09 -1.66 -36.72
N ILE A 415 17.89 -2.21 -36.49
CA ILE A 415 17.64 -3.67 -36.43
C ILE A 415 17.61 -4.27 -37.85
N ILE A 416 16.87 -3.65 -38.77
CA ILE A 416 16.58 -4.20 -40.11
C ILE A 416 17.71 -3.87 -41.11
N LYS A 417 18.46 -2.79 -40.88
CA LYS A 417 19.51 -2.25 -41.77
C LYS A 417 19.09 -2.21 -43.25
N PRO A 418 17.97 -1.55 -43.58
CA PRO A 418 17.45 -1.54 -44.94
C PRO A 418 18.34 -0.71 -45.89
N LYS A 419 18.50 -1.16 -47.14
CA LYS A 419 19.29 -0.46 -48.18
C LYS A 419 18.71 0.90 -48.56
N ALA A 420 17.40 1.06 -48.39
CA ALA A 420 16.69 2.31 -48.56
C ALA A 420 15.55 2.43 -47.53
N TYR A 421 15.25 3.64 -47.08
CA TYR A 421 14.17 3.90 -46.14
C TYR A 421 13.64 5.32 -46.27
N ALA A 422 12.41 5.54 -45.81
CA ALA A 422 11.77 6.85 -45.76
C ALA A 422 10.83 6.95 -44.55
N PHE A 423 11.01 7.99 -43.75
CA PHE A 423 10.09 8.40 -42.70
C PHE A 423 9.56 9.79 -43.06
N THR A 424 8.24 9.92 -43.23
CA THR A 424 7.59 11.16 -43.64
C THR A 424 6.57 11.62 -42.62
N HIS A 425 6.43 12.94 -42.48
CA HIS A 425 5.44 13.61 -41.64
C HIS A 425 4.74 14.70 -42.46
N ASN A 426 3.42 14.61 -42.56
CA ASN A 426 2.57 15.50 -43.38
C ASN A 426 3.07 15.66 -44.83
N GLY A 427 3.70 14.62 -45.37
CA GLY A 427 4.25 14.59 -46.74
C GLY A 427 5.72 15.02 -46.86
N ASN A 428 6.33 15.58 -45.80
CA ASN A 428 7.74 15.93 -45.77
C ASN A 428 8.60 14.78 -45.24
N VAL A 429 9.72 14.46 -45.90
CA VAL A 429 10.66 13.43 -45.44
C VAL A 429 11.45 13.98 -44.24
N ILE A 430 11.29 13.34 -43.07
CA ILE A 430 12.08 13.64 -41.86
C ILE A 430 13.42 12.90 -41.91
N HIS A 431 13.38 11.59 -42.21
CA HIS A 431 14.56 10.74 -42.35
C HIS A 431 14.44 9.93 -43.64
N GLY A 432 15.51 9.86 -44.44
CA GLY A 432 15.48 9.07 -45.67
C GLY A 432 16.88 8.74 -46.17
N LEU A 433 17.06 7.50 -46.61
CA LEU A 433 18.27 7.03 -47.30
C LEU A 433 17.82 6.37 -48.60
N ASN A 434 18.29 6.90 -49.74
CA ASN A 434 17.89 6.47 -51.08
C ASN A 434 16.36 6.25 -51.26
N PRO A 435 15.49 7.18 -50.83
CA PRO A 435 14.04 6.96 -50.82
C PRO A 435 13.44 6.69 -52.22
N HIS A 436 14.14 7.07 -53.30
CA HIS A 436 13.77 6.75 -54.68
C HIS A 436 13.83 5.25 -55.02
N GLN A 437 14.55 4.45 -54.23
CA GLN A 437 14.66 2.99 -54.40
C GLN A 437 13.51 2.23 -53.72
N LEU A 438 12.65 2.91 -52.96
CA LEU A 438 11.44 2.31 -52.41
C LEU A 438 10.35 2.29 -53.47
N SER A 439 9.66 1.17 -53.61
CA SER A 439 8.48 1.06 -54.45
C SER A 439 7.36 1.99 -53.95
N SER A 440 6.75 2.73 -54.86
CA SER A 440 5.62 3.60 -54.59
C SER A 440 4.34 2.78 -54.46
N TYR A 441 4.11 2.19 -53.29
CA TYR A 441 2.91 1.42 -53.01
C TYR A 441 1.77 2.30 -52.48
N ARG A 442 0.53 2.01 -52.91
CA ARG A 442 -0.67 2.75 -52.47
C ARG A 442 -1.14 2.16 -51.14
N ILE A 443 -0.78 2.82 -50.04
CA ILE A 443 -1.18 2.38 -48.69
C ILE A 443 -2.70 2.51 -48.52
N LEU A 444 -3.38 1.37 -48.38
CA LEU A 444 -4.85 1.30 -48.36
C LEU A 444 -5.45 1.40 -46.94
N GLU A 445 -4.79 0.80 -45.95
CA GLU A 445 -5.29 0.70 -44.58
C GLU A 445 -4.36 1.41 -43.59
N GLU A 446 -4.94 1.98 -42.54
CA GLU A 446 -4.23 2.74 -41.53
C GLU A 446 -3.87 1.84 -40.35
N GLY A 447 -2.65 1.98 -39.81
CA GLY A 447 -2.19 1.18 -38.67
C GLY A 447 -1.72 -0.24 -39.01
N VAL A 448 -1.81 -0.66 -40.28
CA VAL A 448 -1.43 -2.01 -40.73
C VAL A 448 -0.19 -1.93 -41.63
N TRP A 449 0.79 -2.81 -41.40
CA TRP A 449 1.93 -2.95 -42.29
C TRP A 449 1.53 -3.61 -43.61
N GLN A 450 1.98 -3.03 -44.70
CA GLN A 450 1.74 -3.53 -46.05
C GLN A 450 3.08 -3.83 -46.71
N HIS A 451 3.20 -5.00 -47.33
CA HIS A 451 4.45 -5.52 -47.85
C HIS A 451 4.33 -5.79 -49.34
N ASP A 452 5.34 -5.37 -50.12
CA ASP A 452 5.50 -5.76 -51.51
C ASP A 452 6.77 -6.60 -51.70
N GLU A 453 7.24 -6.75 -52.95
CA GLU A 453 8.44 -7.55 -53.26
C GLU A 453 9.75 -6.95 -52.78
N SER A 454 9.82 -5.63 -52.58
CA SER A 454 11.06 -4.91 -52.29
C SER A 454 10.97 -3.96 -51.10
N SER A 455 9.78 -3.67 -50.57
CA SER A 455 9.57 -2.72 -49.48
C SER A 455 8.39 -3.07 -48.57
N SER A 456 8.39 -2.48 -47.39
CA SER A 456 7.31 -2.52 -46.40
C SER A 456 6.92 -1.10 -46.00
N TRP A 457 5.61 -0.84 -45.95
CA TRP A 457 5.06 0.47 -45.65
C TRP A 457 4.01 0.41 -44.55
N ILE A 458 3.97 1.44 -43.70
CA ILE A 458 2.86 1.69 -42.78
C ILE A 458 2.50 3.18 -42.79
N LYS A 459 1.20 3.45 -42.64
CA LYS A 459 0.66 4.80 -42.47
C LYS A 459 -0.02 4.90 -41.11
N LEU A 460 0.29 5.98 -40.38
CA LEU A 460 -0.21 6.25 -39.04
C LEU A 460 -0.72 7.70 -38.96
N THR A 461 -1.90 7.93 -38.36
CA THR A 461 -2.37 9.29 -38.02
C THR A 461 -2.44 9.44 -36.51
N ILE A 462 -1.83 10.50 -35.98
CA ILE A 462 -1.84 10.84 -34.56
C ILE A 462 -2.33 12.28 -34.43
N GLY A 463 -3.52 12.48 -33.84
CA GLY A 463 -4.18 13.78 -33.87
C GLY A 463 -4.52 14.21 -35.30
N ASP A 464 -4.06 15.39 -35.71
CA ASP A 464 -4.20 15.90 -37.09
C ASP A 464 -2.99 15.55 -37.99
N ASP A 465 -1.91 15.00 -37.42
CA ASP A 465 -0.65 14.73 -38.12
C ASP A 465 -0.61 13.33 -38.74
N LYS A 466 -0.09 13.25 -39.97
CA LYS A 466 0.02 12.01 -40.76
C LYS A 466 1.47 11.59 -40.94
N TYR A 467 1.79 10.38 -40.51
CA TYR A 467 3.12 9.78 -40.61
C TYR A 467 3.13 8.59 -41.57
N ARG A 468 4.24 8.37 -42.28
CA ARG A 468 4.50 7.12 -43.02
C ARG A 468 5.93 6.65 -42.82
N ILE A 469 6.08 5.34 -42.65
CA ILE A 469 7.38 4.66 -42.59
C ILE A 469 7.44 3.68 -43.75
N GLY A 470 8.50 3.78 -44.54
CA GLY A 470 8.85 2.88 -45.64
C GLY A 470 10.25 2.29 -45.43
N LEU A 471 10.38 0.97 -45.57
CA LEU A 471 11.62 0.23 -45.35
C LEU A 471 11.85 -0.71 -46.53
N ALA A 472 13.02 -0.67 -47.16
CA ALA A 472 13.40 -1.64 -48.19
C ALA A 472 13.75 -2.97 -47.52
N ILE A 473 13.16 -4.06 -48.00
CA ILE A 473 13.41 -5.39 -47.45
C ILE A 473 14.71 -5.92 -48.10
N PRO A 474 15.70 -6.37 -47.30
CA PRO A 474 16.89 -7.04 -47.83
C PRO A 474 16.52 -8.34 -48.58
N SER A 475 17.47 -8.91 -49.34
CA SER A 475 17.39 -10.13 -50.16
C SER A 475 16.30 -11.17 -49.81
N ALA A 476 15.84 -11.92 -50.82
CA ALA A 476 14.71 -12.86 -50.73
C ALA A 476 14.68 -13.79 -49.49
N GLY A 477 15.84 -14.21 -48.97
CA GLY A 477 15.95 -15.07 -47.79
C GLY A 477 15.48 -14.45 -46.46
N PHE A 478 15.55 -13.12 -46.29
CA PHE A 478 15.17 -12.45 -45.04
C PHE A 478 13.77 -11.82 -45.07
N ARG A 479 13.09 -11.89 -46.23
CA ARG A 479 11.80 -11.25 -46.44
C ARG A 479 10.74 -11.71 -45.43
N ARG A 480 10.50 -13.01 -45.36
CA ARG A 480 9.44 -13.59 -44.51
C ARG A 480 9.63 -13.27 -43.02
N PRO A 481 10.82 -13.48 -42.41
CA PRO A 481 11.06 -13.09 -41.02
C PRO A 481 10.82 -11.61 -40.73
N ILE A 482 11.25 -10.71 -41.63
CA ILE A 482 11.09 -9.27 -41.46
C ILE A 482 9.61 -8.88 -41.55
N THR A 483 8.88 -9.41 -42.54
CA THR A 483 7.44 -9.12 -42.67
C THR A 483 6.63 -9.65 -41.49
N GLU A 484 6.94 -10.85 -40.98
CA GLU A 484 6.27 -11.41 -39.81
C GLU A 484 6.60 -10.62 -38.53
N PHE A 485 7.83 -10.11 -38.39
CA PHE A 485 8.21 -9.22 -37.29
C PHE A 485 7.45 -7.89 -37.35
N LEU A 486 7.42 -7.24 -38.51
CA LEU A 486 6.73 -5.95 -38.68
C LEU A 486 5.23 -6.06 -38.40
N ASN A 487 4.56 -7.12 -38.88
CA ASN A 487 3.14 -7.35 -38.61
C ASN A 487 2.79 -7.57 -37.12
N LYS A 488 3.76 -7.99 -36.29
CA LYS A 488 3.57 -8.14 -34.84
C LYS A 488 3.73 -6.81 -34.07
N LEU A 489 4.21 -5.74 -34.71
CA LEU A 489 4.39 -4.45 -34.07
C LEU A 489 3.06 -3.67 -34.05
N GLU A 490 2.41 -3.65 -32.88
CA GLU A 490 1.24 -2.80 -32.64
C GLU A 490 1.64 -1.33 -32.47
N LEU A 491 1.67 -0.59 -33.59
CA LEU A 491 2.04 0.84 -33.63
C LEU A 491 0.86 1.80 -33.44
N GLN A 492 -0.38 1.28 -33.50
CA GLN A 492 -1.58 2.01 -33.12
C GLN A 492 -2.04 1.50 -31.75
N SER A 493 -1.93 2.35 -30.72
CA SER A 493 -2.85 2.18 -29.60
C SER A 493 -4.23 2.52 -30.14
N GLY A 494 -5.17 1.57 -30.11
CA GLY A 494 -6.58 1.87 -30.30
C GLY A 494 -6.91 3.14 -29.53
N GLN A 495 -7.64 4.06 -30.18
CA GLN A 495 -8.10 5.34 -29.66
C GLN A 495 -7.92 5.39 -28.15
N GLU A 496 -7.06 6.28 -27.64
CA GLU A 496 -7.31 6.78 -26.29
C GLU A 496 -8.77 7.21 -26.35
N ALA A 497 -9.65 6.35 -25.81
CA ALA A 497 -10.98 6.77 -25.48
C ALA A 497 -10.71 8.06 -24.73
N ILE A 498 -11.26 9.16 -25.23
CA ILE A 498 -11.29 10.40 -24.49
C ILE A 498 -12.15 10.05 -23.27
N ILE A 499 -11.55 9.38 -22.30
CA ILE A 499 -12.11 9.13 -20.99
C ILE A 499 -12.07 10.53 -20.45
N LYS A 500 -13.21 11.24 -20.59
CA LYS A 500 -13.47 12.52 -19.94
C LYS A 500 -12.81 12.44 -18.59
N LYS A 501 -11.76 13.25 -18.36
CA LYS A 501 -11.12 13.38 -17.05
C LYS A 501 -12.28 13.48 -16.05
N PRO A 502 -12.48 12.48 -15.19
CA PRO A 502 -13.65 12.48 -14.35
C PRO A 502 -13.56 13.74 -13.49
N SER A 503 -14.60 14.57 -13.51
CA SER A 503 -14.67 15.76 -12.66
C SER A 503 -14.63 15.39 -11.17
N GLU A 504 -14.87 14.11 -10.86
CA GLU A 504 -14.88 13.56 -9.52
C GLU A 504 -13.56 12.87 -9.15
N GLN A 505 -13.00 13.27 -8.01
CA GLN A 505 -11.77 12.70 -7.45
C GLN A 505 -11.87 11.17 -7.22
N ILE A 506 -13.07 10.64 -6.97
CA ILE A 506 -13.28 9.20 -6.71
C ILE A 506 -13.06 8.38 -7.98
N ALA A 507 -13.60 8.81 -9.11
CA ALA A 507 -13.41 8.12 -10.39
C ALA A 507 -11.94 8.18 -10.85
N LYS A 508 -11.25 9.31 -10.61
CA LYS A 508 -9.79 9.39 -10.81
C LYS A 508 -9.03 8.37 -9.96
N ARG A 509 -9.45 8.16 -8.69
CA ARG A 509 -8.83 7.18 -7.78
C ARG A 509 -9.08 5.74 -8.21
N ILE A 510 -10.30 5.39 -8.61
CA ILE A 510 -10.61 4.03 -9.11
C ILE A 510 -9.74 3.73 -10.33
N HIS A 511 -9.54 4.71 -11.20
CA HIS A 511 -8.68 4.56 -12.36
C HIS A 511 -7.22 4.34 -11.97
N GLN A 512 -6.67 5.16 -11.07
CA GLN A 512 -5.28 5.01 -10.60
C GLN A 512 -5.02 3.65 -9.93
N VAL A 513 -5.96 3.15 -9.12
CA VAL A 513 -5.85 1.82 -8.50
C VAL A 513 -5.90 0.73 -9.55
N ARG A 514 -6.78 0.84 -10.54
CA ARG A 514 -6.89 -0.13 -11.63
C ARG A 514 -5.63 -0.16 -12.49
N ASP A 515 -5.05 1.00 -12.78
CA ASP A 515 -3.82 1.12 -13.55
C ASP A 515 -2.65 0.48 -12.78
N ALA A 516 -2.53 0.74 -11.48
CA ALA A 516 -1.52 0.12 -10.63
C ALA A 516 -1.67 -1.42 -10.57
N ILE A 517 -2.90 -1.93 -10.42
CA ILE A 517 -3.16 -3.39 -10.44
C ILE A 517 -2.75 -4.00 -11.78
N THR A 518 -3.04 -3.32 -12.88
CA THR A 518 -2.72 -3.81 -14.23
C THR A 518 -1.21 -3.83 -14.44
N ALA A 519 -0.51 -2.75 -14.06
CA ALA A 519 0.96 -2.68 -14.11
C ALA A 519 1.62 -3.79 -13.27
N MET A 520 1.10 -4.07 -12.06
CA MET A 520 1.61 -5.18 -11.23
C MET A 520 1.40 -6.55 -11.88
N GLN A 521 0.27 -6.77 -12.56
CA GLN A 521 0.00 -8.02 -13.27
C GLN A 521 0.90 -8.20 -14.49
N ASP A 522 1.14 -7.15 -15.26
CA ASP A 522 2.04 -7.15 -16.41
C ASP A 522 3.49 -7.44 -15.97
N MET A 523 3.94 -6.76 -14.90
CA MET A 523 5.25 -6.98 -14.28
C MET A 523 5.44 -8.41 -13.79
N ARG A 524 4.44 -8.97 -13.10
CA ARG A 524 4.47 -10.38 -12.68
C ARG A 524 4.57 -11.33 -13.88
N THR A 525 3.83 -11.05 -14.94
CA THR A 525 3.83 -11.89 -16.15
C THR A 525 5.17 -11.81 -16.87
N PHE A 526 5.74 -10.62 -17.00
CA PHE A 526 7.05 -10.41 -17.60
C PHE A 526 8.17 -11.10 -16.81
N ILE A 527 8.21 -10.93 -15.49
CA ILE A 527 9.20 -11.61 -14.64
C ILE A 527 9.04 -13.14 -14.80
N SER A 528 7.81 -13.64 -14.65
CA SER A 528 7.58 -15.09 -14.73
C SER A 528 7.96 -15.67 -16.08
N ARG A 529 7.60 -15.02 -17.20
CA ARG A 529 8.00 -15.49 -18.54
C ARG A 529 9.48 -15.28 -18.81
N GLY A 530 10.06 -14.19 -18.32
CA GLY A 530 11.48 -13.89 -18.47
C GLY A 530 12.37 -14.94 -17.83
N PHE A 531 12.07 -15.36 -16.59
CA PHE A 531 12.77 -16.46 -15.92
C PHE A 531 12.52 -17.83 -16.59
N GLU A 532 11.33 -18.04 -17.16
CA GLU A 532 10.97 -19.29 -17.85
C GLU A 532 11.73 -19.46 -19.18
N GLU A 533 11.88 -18.39 -19.96
CA GLU A 533 12.53 -18.38 -21.28
C GLU A 533 14.05 -18.19 -21.23
N MET A 534 14.67 -18.13 -20.03
CA MET A 534 16.13 -18.03 -19.93
C MET A 534 16.84 -19.25 -20.58
N PRO A 535 17.94 -19.04 -21.32
CA PRO A 535 18.69 -20.13 -21.97
C PRO A 535 19.24 -21.18 -20.98
N GLY A 536 19.62 -20.73 -19.77
CA GLY A 536 20.15 -21.57 -18.70
C GLY A 536 19.07 -22.09 -17.74
N ALA A 537 19.41 -23.13 -17.00
CA ALA A 537 18.56 -23.63 -15.93
C ALA A 537 18.69 -22.75 -14.68
N VAL A 538 17.57 -22.31 -14.11
CA VAL A 538 17.52 -21.40 -12.96
C VAL A 538 16.71 -22.01 -11.84
N ILE A 539 17.25 -21.96 -10.62
CA ILE A 539 16.60 -22.40 -9.38
C ILE A 539 16.75 -21.29 -8.34
N VAL A 540 15.67 -21.02 -7.60
CA VAL A 540 15.68 -20.10 -6.46
C VAL A 540 15.21 -20.86 -5.23
N THR A 541 15.88 -20.64 -4.12
CA THR A 541 15.58 -21.25 -2.83
C THR A 541 15.24 -20.21 -1.78
N ASP A 542 14.63 -20.66 -0.69
CA ASP A 542 14.50 -19.90 0.54
C ASP A 542 15.83 -19.88 1.33
N PRO A 543 15.91 -19.14 2.46
CA PRO A 543 17.14 -19.01 3.26
C PRO A 543 17.67 -20.33 3.86
N ILE A 544 16.82 -21.36 3.97
CA ILE A 544 17.21 -22.68 4.49
C ILE A 544 17.52 -23.67 3.36
N GLY A 545 17.47 -23.23 2.10
CA GLY A 545 17.83 -24.03 0.93
C GLY A 545 16.70 -24.90 0.37
N LEU A 546 15.43 -24.63 0.68
CA LEU A 546 14.29 -25.27 0.02
C LEU A 546 13.98 -24.57 -1.29
N ILE A 547 13.72 -25.35 -2.35
CA ILE A 547 13.44 -24.79 -3.68
C ILE A 547 12.06 -24.12 -3.70
N VAL A 548 12.04 -22.83 -4.02
CA VAL A 548 10.83 -22.01 -4.16
C VAL A 548 10.44 -21.87 -5.63
N TYR A 549 11.43 -21.87 -6.53
CA TYR A 549 11.21 -21.72 -7.97
C TYR A 549 12.24 -22.50 -8.78
N ALA A 550 11.82 -23.08 -9.89
CA ALA A 550 12.67 -23.67 -10.91
C ALA A 550 12.01 -23.50 -12.29
N ASN A 551 12.78 -23.05 -13.29
CA ASN A 551 12.27 -22.94 -14.65
C ASN A 551 12.21 -24.32 -15.36
N SER A 552 11.50 -24.41 -16.49
CA SER A 552 11.41 -25.67 -17.28
C SER A 552 12.76 -26.23 -17.70
N ARG A 553 13.76 -25.37 -17.92
CA ARG A 553 15.14 -25.81 -18.25
C ARG A 553 15.76 -26.56 -17.07
N ALA A 554 15.67 -26.04 -15.85
CA ALA A 554 16.14 -26.73 -14.65
C ALA A 554 15.44 -28.08 -14.44
N LEU A 555 14.12 -28.11 -14.63
CA LEU A 555 13.32 -29.34 -14.60
C LEU A 555 13.81 -30.37 -15.65
N SER A 556 14.13 -29.90 -16.86
CA SER A 556 14.60 -30.76 -17.95
C SER A 556 16.00 -31.33 -17.73
N TRP A 557 16.90 -30.58 -17.07
CA TRP A 557 18.29 -31.00 -16.87
C TRP A 557 18.46 -31.93 -15.68
N LEU A 558 17.61 -31.81 -14.67
CA LEU A 558 17.77 -32.47 -13.38
C LEU A 558 16.90 -33.73 -13.23
N GLN A 559 16.37 -34.29 -14.34
CA GLN A 559 15.36 -35.36 -14.38
C GLN A 559 15.48 -36.42 -13.27
N ALA A 560 14.82 -36.15 -12.14
CA ALA A 560 14.49 -37.10 -11.09
C ALA A 560 12.99 -37.41 -11.22
N GLU A 561 12.67 -38.48 -11.97
CA GLU A 561 11.43 -39.25 -11.89
C GLU A 561 10.17 -38.50 -11.39
N LYS A 562 9.56 -37.61 -12.18
CA LYS A 562 8.21 -37.02 -11.90
C LYS A 562 7.95 -36.57 -10.44
N LYS A 563 8.98 -36.24 -9.65
CA LYS A 563 8.80 -35.74 -8.29
C LYS A 563 8.62 -34.23 -8.32
N GLN A 564 7.77 -33.73 -7.43
CA GLN A 564 7.61 -32.29 -7.22
C GLN A 564 8.93 -31.75 -6.63
N ILE A 565 9.63 -30.90 -7.40
CA ILE A 565 10.93 -30.30 -7.02
C ILE A 565 10.73 -29.04 -6.15
N ILE A 566 9.56 -28.41 -6.20
CA ILE A 566 9.23 -27.31 -5.29
C ILE A 566 9.12 -27.87 -3.86
N SER A 567 9.70 -27.16 -2.90
CA SER A 567 9.79 -27.53 -1.49
C SER A 567 10.70 -28.72 -1.19
N THR A 568 11.55 -29.16 -2.12
CA THR A 568 12.63 -30.10 -1.80
C THR A 568 13.91 -29.34 -1.40
N PRO A 569 14.69 -29.85 -0.44
CA PRO A 569 16.00 -29.30 -0.12
C PRO A 569 16.95 -29.42 -1.30
N ILE A 570 17.66 -28.33 -1.62
CA ILE A 570 18.54 -28.28 -2.78
C ILE A 570 19.68 -29.31 -2.73
N TYR A 571 20.17 -29.64 -1.53
CA TYR A 571 21.22 -30.65 -1.37
C TYR A 571 20.74 -32.05 -1.78
N GLU A 572 19.46 -32.38 -1.60
CA GLU A 572 18.90 -33.69 -1.96
C GLU A 572 18.87 -33.87 -3.48
N LEU A 573 18.55 -32.78 -4.21
CA LEU A 573 18.51 -32.77 -5.67
C LEU A 573 19.89 -33.07 -6.28
N PHE A 574 20.95 -32.46 -5.74
CA PHE A 574 22.31 -32.64 -6.25
C PHE A 574 22.97 -33.92 -5.73
N ALA A 575 22.60 -34.41 -4.55
CA ALA A 575 23.06 -35.71 -4.04
C ALA A 575 22.62 -36.87 -4.96
N ALA A 576 21.45 -36.78 -5.59
CA ALA A 576 20.96 -37.78 -6.54
C ALA A 576 21.78 -37.86 -7.84
N LEU A 577 22.51 -36.80 -8.20
CA LEU A 577 23.25 -36.70 -9.47
C LEU A 577 24.64 -37.34 -9.45
N LYS A 578 25.09 -37.93 -8.33
CA LYS A 578 26.45 -38.51 -8.15
C LYS A 578 27.58 -37.58 -8.60
N ALA A 579 27.34 -36.29 -8.50
CA ALA A 579 28.34 -35.25 -8.63
C ALA A 579 29.34 -35.36 -7.46
N ASP A 580 30.60 -35.01 -7.70
CA ASP A 580 31.60 -34.90 -6.64
C ASP A 580 31.08 -33.89 -5.59
N ASN A 581 30.53 -34.40 -4.50
CA ASN A 581 29.58 -33.67 -3.63
C ASN A 581 30.22 -32.49 -2.89
N ASP A 582 31.55 -32.48 -2.79
CA ASP A 582 32.27 -31.53 -1.94
C ASP A 582 32.22 -30.10 -2.48
N ASP A 583 32.39 -29.91 -3.80
CA ASP A 583 32.42 -28.57 -4.39
C ASP A 583 31.05 -27.87 -4.33
N PHE A 584 29.97 -28.63 -4.55
CA PHE A 584 28.59 -28.12 -4.50
C PHE A 584 28.19 -27.74 -3.08
N ASN A 585 28.41 -28.64 -2.11
CA ASN A 585 28.07 -28.39 -0.71
C ASN A 585 28.90 -27.22 -0.13
N GLN A 586 30.18 -27.13 -0.50
CA GLN A 586 31.01 -26.01 -0.12
C GLN A 586 30.52 -24.70 -0.76
N ALA A 587 30.06 -24.72 -2.02
CA ALA A 587 29.52 -23.55 -2.70
C ALA A 587 28.24 -23.01 -2.04
N ILE A 588 27.30 -23.88 -1.70
CA ILE A 588 26.10 -23.49 -0.94
C ILE A 588 26.49 -22.91 0.41
N SER A 589 27.39 -23.60 1.13
CA SER A 589 27.83 -23.17 2.46
C SER A 589 28.46 -21.78 2.41
N THR A 590 29.37 -21.53 1.46
CA THR A 590 29.99 -20.20 1.27
C THR A 590 28.96 -19.14 0.87
N CYS A 591 28.01 -19.46 -0.01
CA CYS A 591 26.97 -18.50 -0.41
C CYS A 591 26.05 -18.10 0.75
N LEU A 592 25.52 -19.08 1.49
CA LEU A 592 24.57 -18.83 2.57
C LEU A 592 25.24 -18.25 3.82
N LEU A 593 26.44 -18.72 4.18
CA LEU A 593 27.12 -18.30 5.40
C LEU A 593 27.96 -17.02 5.22
N GLU A 594 28.60 -16.84 4.06
CA GLU A 594 29.50 -15.70 3.82
C GLU A 594 28.88 -14.62 2.91
N GLY A 595 27.73 -14.88 2.29
CA GLY A 595 27.08 -13.94 1.36
C GLY A 595 27.88 -13.70 0.09
N LYS A 596 28.77 -14.62 -0.29
CA LYS A 596 29.61 -14.52 -1.49
C LYS A 596 29.21 -15.53 -2.53
N GLY A 597 29.01 -15.07 -3.76
CA GLY A 597 28.78 -15.94 -4.90
C GLY A 597 29.96 -16.88 -5.17
N LYS A 598 29.68 -18.10 -5.61
CA LYS A 598 30.69 -19.08 -6.03
C LYS A 598 30.31 -19.70 -7.36
N GLN A 599 31.30 -19.88 -8.22
CA GLN A 599 31.17 -20.60 -9.49
C GLN A 599 32.00 -21.88 -9.44
N PHE A 600 31.47 -22.96 -10.00
CA PHE A 600 32.18 -24.23 -10.15
C PHE A 600 31.60 -24.99 -11.34
N ASN A 601 32.32 -26.01 -11.80
CA ASN A 601 31.90 -26.83 -12.93
C ASN A 601 31.56 -28.24 -12.43
N LEU A 602 30.54 -28.83 -13.04
CA LEU A 602 30.04 -30.13 -12.68
C LEU A 602 29.72 -30.95 -13.93
N SER A 603 30.12 -32.21 -13.94
CA SER A 603 29.73 -33.12 -15.01
C SER A 603 28.42 -33.81 -14.62
N ILE A 604 27.34 -33.54 -15.36
CA ILE A 604 26.01 -34.11 -15.14
C ILE A 604 25.70 -35.02 -16.33
N GLY A 605 25.84 -36.34 -16.13
CA GLY A 605 25.65 -37.32 -17.20
C GLY A 605 26.70 -37.18 -18.32
N HIS A 606 26.27 -36.71 -19.49
CA HIS A 606 27.14 -36.47 -20.67
C HIS A 606 27.43 -34.97 -20.89
N ARG A 607 27.05 -34.11 -19.95
CA ARG A 607 27.20 -32.65 -20.07
C ARG A 607 28.19 -32.10 -19.06
N ASP A 608 29.04 -31.19 -19.50
CA ASP A 608 29.81 -30.33 -18.60
C ASP A 608 28.97 -29.07 -18.35
N VAL A 609 28.61 -28.81 -17.09
CA VAL A 609 27.72 -27.72 -16.68
C VAL A 609 28.47 -26.75 -15.78
N MET A 610 28.40 -25.46 -16.09
CA MET A 610 28.87 -24.38 -15.22
C MET A 610 27.75 -23.96 -14.28
N ILE A 611 28.00 -23.98 -12.98
CA ILE A 611 27.03 -23.63 -11.94
C ILE A 611 27.47 -22.36 -11.24
N HIS A 612 26.58 -21.37 -11.20
CA HIS A 612 26.73 -20.12 -10.46
C HIS A 612 25.76 -20.12 -9.29
N CYS A 613 26.30 -20.10 -8.08
CA CYS A 613 25.56 -19.92 -6.84
C CYS A 613 25.71 -18.47 -6.39
N LEU A 614 24.59 -17.79 -6.15
CA LEU A 614 24.53 -16.38 -5.74
C LEU A 614 23.55 -16.20 -4.58
N PRO A 615 23.88 -15.40 -3.54
CA PRO A 615 22.89 -15.02 -2.53
C PRO A 615 21.81 -14.13 -3.17
N PHE A 616 20.55 -14.40 -2.84
CA PHE A 616 19.38 -13.69 -3.37
C PHE A 616 18.54 -13.13 -2.22
N LEU A 617 18.49 -11.80 -2.13
CA LEU A 617 17.68 -11.08 -1.14
C LEU A 617 16.33 -10.72 -1.78
N VAL A 618 15.23 -11.19 -1.17
CA VAL A 618 13.87 -10.86 -1.63
C VAL A 618 13.47 -9.44 -1.23
N ASP A 619 13.99 -8.94 -0.10
CA ASP A 619 13.72 -7.61 0.46
C ASP A 619 14.89 -7.17 1.37
N GLU A 620 15.08 -5.87 1.63
CA GLU A 620 16.09 -5.32 2.55
C GLU A 620 15.96 -5.87 3.99
N HIS A 621 14.82 -6.47 4.33
CA HIS A 621 14.51 -7.02 5.64
C HIS A 621 14.28 -8.54 5.65
N SER A 622 14.45 -9.21 4.51
CA SER A 622 14.32 -10.67 4.42
C SER A 622 15.68 -11.36 4.48
N ASP A 623 15.72 -12.54 5.10
CA ASP A 623 16.90 -13.41 5.06
C ASP A 623 17.24 -13.79 3.61
N ALA A 624 18.53 -13.88 3.28
CA ALA A 624 19.00 -14.18 1.93
C ALA A 624 18.76 -15.66 1.59
N GLY A 625 18.07 -15.92 0.48
CA GLY A 625 18.01 -17.24 -0.16
C GLY A 625 19.19 -17.47 -1.11
N LEU A 626 19.14 -18.56 -1.87
CA LEU A 626 20.13 -18.88 -2.91
C LEU A 626 19.49 -18.90 -4.30
N MET A 627 20.11 -18.20 -5.25
CA MET A 627 19.85 -18.33 -6.69
C MET A 627 20.95 -19.17 -7.33
N ILE A 628 20.56 -20.23 -8.03
CA ILE A 628 21.46 -21.11 -8.77
C ILE A 628 21.14 -20.99 -10.25
N SER A 629 22.15 -20.63 -11.04
CA SER A 629 22.08 -20.67 -12.50
C SER A 629 23.03 -21.73 -13.03
N MET A 630 22.59 -22.50 -14.01
CA MET A 630 23.36 -23.57 -14.65
C MET A 630 23.39 -23.34 -16.16
N SER A 631 24.58 -23.44 -16.75
CA SER A 631 24.82 -23.26 -18.19
C SER A 631 25.59 -24.45 -18.76
N ASP A 632 25.16 -24.95 -19.92
CA ASP A 632 25.84 -26.05 -20.62
C ASP A 632 27.11 -25.54 -21.30
N ILE A 633 28.26 -26.07 -20.92
CA ILE A 633 29.58 -25.70 -21.44
C ILE A 633 30.28 -26.88 -22.12
N THR A 634 29.54 -27.93 -22.47
CA THR A 634 30.09 -29.20 -23.00
C THR A 634 30.93 -28.97 -24.26
N GLU A 635 30.39 -28.23 -25.23
CA GLU A 635 31.08 -27.96 -26.50
C GLU A 635 32.36 -27.14 -26.32
N ILE A 636 32.29 -26.09 -25.49
CA ILE A 636 33.44 -25.23 -25.18
C ILE A 636 34.53 -26.04 -24.47
N ARG A 637 34.14 -26.89 -23.50
CA ARG A 637 35.08 -27.76 -22.78
C ARG A 637 35.71 -28.79 -23.70
N GLN A 638 34.96 -29.35 -24.64
CA GLN A 638 35.46 -30.32 -25.61
C GLN A 638 36.51 -29.68 -26.53
N GLN A 639 36.19 -28.53 -27.13
CA GLN A 639 37.14 -27.76 -27.96
C GLN A 639 38.42 -27.39 -27.18
N GLN A 640 38.27 -27.00 -25.92
CA GLN A 640 39.41 -26.65 -25.09
C GLN A 640 40.29 -27.85 -24.73
N ARG A 641 39.69 -29.03 -24.48
CA ARG A 641 40.43 -30.29 -24.26
C ARG A 641 41.23 -30.67 -25.51
N GLU A 642 40.60 -30.62 -26.69
CA GLU A 642 41.24 -30.92 -27.98
C GLU A 642 42.41 -29.97 -28.26
N LYS A 643 42.23 -28.66 -28.04
CA LYS A 643 43.31 -27.67 -28.19
C LYS A 643 44.49 -27.93 -27.26
N ASN A 644 44.22 -28.25 -25.99
CA ASN A 644 45.28 -28.50 -25.01
C ASN A 644 46.09 -29.77 -25.36
N GLN A 645 45.41 -30.84 -25.79
CA GLN A 645 46.07 -32.06 -26.26
C GLN A 645 47.00 -31.80 -27.46
N LEU A 646 46.60 -30.92 -28.39
CA LEU A 646 47.42 -30.49 -29.53
C LEU A 646 48.72 -29.79 -29.08
N ILE A 647 48.61 -28.85 -28.12
CA ILE A 647 49.74 -28.07 -27.60
C ILE A 647 50.74 -28.98 -26.86
N ASP A 648 50.23 -29.91 -26.04
CA ASP A 648 51.06 -30.83 -25.27
C ASP A 648 51.86 -31.77 -26.19
N PHE A 649 51.23 -32.29 -27.24
CA PHE A 649 51.91 -33.13 -28.23
C PHE A 649 53.02 -32.36 -28.97
N LEU A 650 52.73 -31.15 -29.47
CA LEU A 650 53.72 -30.33 -30.19
C LEU A 650 54.94 -30.03 -29.31
N SER A 651 54.68 -29.67 -28.04
CA SER A 651 55.72 -29.37 -27.07
C SER A 651 56.68 -30.54 -26.85
N HIS A 652 56.18 -31.77 -26.88
CA HIS A 652 57.00 -32.97 -26.72
C HIS A 652 57.85 -33.26 -27.98
N ASP A 653 57.23 -33.27 -29.16
CA ASP A 653 57.88 -33.70 -30.41
C ASP A 653 58.83 -32.66 -31.01
N VAL A 654 58.61 -31.36 -30.76
CA VAL A 654 59.58 -30.29 -31.13
C VAL A 654 60.75 -30.24 -30.15
N ARG A 655 60.53 -30.50 -28.86
CA ARG A 655 61.59 -30.47 -27.85
C ARG A 655 62.62 -31.58 -28.06
N SER A 656 62.20 -32.74 -28.56
CA SER A 656 63.08 -33.89 -28.81
C SER A 656 64.27 -33.58 -29.76
N PRO A 657 64.07 -33.12 -31.01
CA PRO A 657 65.18 -32.76 -31.90
C PRO A 657 66.02 -31.60 -31.38
N LEU A 658 65.41 -30.59 -30.73
CA LEU A 658 66.14 -29.47 -30.13
C LEU A 658 67.04 -29.93 -28.96
N SER A 659 66.56 -30.88 -28.16
CA SER A 659 67.36 -31.46 -27.07
C SER A 659 68.54 -32.28 -27.61
N SER A 660 68.33 -33.02 -28.69
CA SER A 660 69.40 -33.75 -29.38
C SER A 660 70.45 -32.80 -29.96
N GLN A 661 70.06 -31.68 -30.58
CA GLN A 661 71.00 -30.66 -31.03
C GLN A 661 71.81 -30.06 -29.88
N LEU A 662 71.16 -29.70 -28.78
CA LEU A 662 71.82 -29.17 -27.59
C LEU A 662 72.81 -30.18 -27.01
N ALA A 663 72.46 -31.47 -26.98
CA ALA A 663 73.36 -32.53 -26.53
C ALA A 663 74.58 -32.69 -27.43
N LEU A 664 74.41 -32.67 -28.76
CA LEU A 664 75.51 -32.71 -29.74
C LEU A 664 76.44 -31.50 -29.60
N LEU A 665 75.88 -30.28 -29.51
CA LEU A 665 76.65 -29.05 -29.30
C LEU A 665 77.40 -29.04 -27.97
N GLN A 666 76.80 -29.53 -26.89
CA GLN A 666 77.47 -29.67 -25.59
C GLN A 666 78.56 -30.74 -25.61
N GLY A 667 78.35 -31.84 -26.34
CA GLY A 667 79.34 -32.88 -26.58
C GLY A 667 80.57 -32.35 -27.31
N LEU A 668 80.37 -31.59 -28.39
CA LEU A 668 81.43 -30.89 -29.12
C LEU A 668 82.18 -29.91 -28.21
N ARG A 669 81.45 -29.08 -27.44
CA ARG A 669 82.04 -28.09 -26.52
C ARG A 669 82.86 -28.73 -25.40
N SER A 670 82.45 -29.88 -24.91
CA SER A 670 83.12 -30.61 -23.82
C SER A 670 84.23 -31.55 -24.29
N GLY A 671 84.44 -31.67 -25.61
CA GLY A 671 85.40 -32.60 -26.21
C GLY A 671 84.99 -34.07 -26.13
N ARG A 672 83.73 -34.39 -25.81
CA ARG A 672 83.21 -35.77 -25.77
C ARG A 672 82.84 -36.30 -27.16
N ILE A 673 82.63 -35.41 -28.12
CA ILE A 673 82.30 -35.71 -29.51
C ILE A 673 83.36 -35.03 -30.37
N GLU A 674 83.99 -35.77 -31.28
CA GLU A 674 84.93 -35.21 -32.26
C GLU A 674 84.17 -34.48 -33.39
N PHE A 675 84.77 -33.43 -33.92
CA PHE A 675 84.17 -32.67 -35.02
C PHE A 675 84.40 -33.39 -36.35
N ASP A 676 83.34 -33.90 -36.96
CA ASP A 676 83.33 -34.47 -38.32
C ASP A 676 82.10 -33.99 -39.12
N SER A 677 82.04 -34.34 -40.41
CA SER A 677 80.91 -33.99 -41.27
C SER A 677 79.61 -34.66 -40.84
N SER A 678 79.68 -35.84 -40.21
CA SER A 678 78.49 -36.59 -39.80
C SER A 678 77.72 -35.91 -38.67
N VAL A 679 78.43 -35.23 -37.75
CA VAL A 679 77.81 -34.45 -36.67
C VAL A 679 77.10 -33.22 -37.22
N ILE A 680 77.66 -32.57 -38.26
CA ILE A 680 77.02 -31.45 -38.96
C ILE A 680 75.74 -31.91 -39.67
N ASP A 681 75.79 -33.05 -40.36
CA ASP A 681 74.61 -33.64 -41.02
C ASP A 681 73.51 -34.00 -40.01
N GLN A 682 73.87 -34.51 -38.83
CA GLN A 682 72.92 -34.79 -37.75
C GLN A 682 72.29 -33.51 -37.17
N LEU A 683 73.10 -32.47 -36.94
CA LEU A 683 72.60 -31.17 -36.50
C LEU A 683 71.63 -30.55 -37.52
N ALA A 684 72.00 -30.57 -38.80
CA ALA A 684 71.19 -30.07 -39.90
C ALA A 684 69.87 -30.84 -39.99
N SER A 685 69.92 -32.19 -39.96
CA SER A 685 68.73 -33.04 -39.99
C SER A 685 67.78 -32.77 -38.81
N HIS A 686 68.31 -32.57 -37.60
CA HIS A 686 67.46 -32.19 -36.45
C HIS A 686 66.87 -30.78 -36.60
N ALA A 687 67.59 -29.85 -37.23
CA ALA A 687 67.14 -28.46 -37.41
C ALA A 687 66.02 -28.38 -38.45
N GLU A 688 66.23 -29.03 -39.59
CA GLU A 688 65.22 -29.19 -40.64
C GLU A 688 63.97 -29.89 -40.09
N ARG A 689 64.14 -30.92 -39.25
CA ARG A 689 63.01 -31.60 -38.61
C ARG A 689 62.23 -30.69 -37.67
N SER A 690 62.91 -29.90 -36.84
CA SER A 690 62.25 -28.96 -35.92
C SER A 690 61.52 -27.86 -36.67
N LEU A 691 62.12 -27.33 -37.75
CA LEU A 691 61.50 -26.32 -38.61
C LEU A 691 60.26 -26.89 -39.30
N SER A 692 60.38 -28.08 -39.90
CA SER A 692 59.26 -28.76 -40.57
C SER A 692 58.07 -29.02 -39.65
N LEU A 693 58.31 -29.43 -38.39
CA LEU A 693 57.25 -29.60 -37.39
C LEU A 693 56.56 -28.27 -37.05
N SER A 694 57.32 -27.18 -36.96
CA SER A 694 56.79 -25.85 -36.66
C SER A 694 55.94 -25.32 -37.81
N ASP A 695 56.41 -25.47 -39.05
CA ASP A 695 55.68 -25.06 -40.25
C ASP A 695 54.37 -25.85 -40.42
N GLN A 696 54.41 -27.17 -40.20
CA GLN A 696 53.20 -28.01 -40.28
C GLN A 696 52.16 -27.62 -39.23
N PHE A 697 52.59 -27.26 -38.01
CA PHE A 697 51.70 -26.78 -36.98
C PHE A 697 51.04 -25.45 -37.37
N LEU A 698 51.83 -24.48 -37.81
CA LEU A 698 51.31 -23.19 -38.29
C LEU A 698 50.31 -23.38 -39.43
N GLN A 699 50.56 -24.32 -40.34
CA GLN A 699 49.67 -24.64 -41.44
C GLN A 699 48.31 -25.19 -40.95
N ILE A 700 48.30 -26.11 -39.99
CA ILE A 700 47.05 -26.62 -39.41
C ILE A 700 46.28 -25.52 -38.69
N THR A 701 46.95 -24.71 -37.87
CA THR A 701 46.29 -23.59 -37.17
C THR A 701 45.70 -22.58 -38.15
N ARG A 702 46.40 -22.27 -39.26
CA ARG A 702 45.87 -21.41 -40.32
C ARG A 702 44.66 -22.03 -41.01
N ALA A 703 44.68 -23.33 -41.33
CA ALA A 703 43.55 -24.01 -41.95
C ALA A 703 42.32 -24.05 -41.03
N GLU A 704 42.50 -24.28 -39.72
CA GLU A 704 41.41 -24.23 -38.72
C GLU A 704 40.82 -22.81 -38.60
N GLN A 705 41.69 -21.79 -38.54
CA GLN A 705 41.32 -20.38 -38.37
C GLN A 705 40.84 -19.69 -39.63
N ALA A 706 41.01 -20.30 -40.82
CA ALA A 706 40.53 -19.73 -42.07
C ALA A 706 39.04 -19.36 -41.94
N ILE A 707 38.70 -18.13 -42.31
CA ILE A 707 37.32 -17.65 -42.25
C ILE A 707 36.74 -17.81 -43.64
N GLU A 708 35.51 -18.35 -43.77
CA GLU A 708 34.86 -18.55 -45.08
C GLU A 708 34.69 -17.22 -45.85
N GLU A 709 34.77 -16.08 -45.16
CA GLU A 709 34.69 -14.73 -45.74
C GLU A 709 35.90 -14.38 -46.63
N ASP A 710 37.05 -15.07 -46.48
CA ASP A 710 38.26 -14.86 -47.29
C ASP A 710 38.32 -15.77 -48.53
N PHE A 711 37.32 -16.65 -48.73
CA PHE A 711 37.28 -17.56 -49.87
C PHE A 711 36.98 -16.80 -51.17
N TYR A 712 37.58 -17.28 -52.26
CA TYR A 712 37.41 -16.71 -53.60
C TYR A 712 37.27 -17.82 -54.65
N GLU A 713 36.79 -17.44 -55.83
CA GLU A 713 36.65 -18.36 -56.97
C GLU A 713 38.01 -18.66 -57.57
N PHE A 714 38.35 -19.94 -57.71
CA PHE A 714 39.59 -20.36 -58.35
C PHE A 714 39.38 -21.63 -59.18
N GLU A 715 40.24 -21.80 -60.18
CA GLU A 715 40.25 -22.97 -61.05
C GLU A 715 41.05 -24.11 -60.40
N LEU A 716 40.41 -25.28 -60.24
CA LEU A 716 40.99 -26.43 -59.56
C LEU A 716 42.19 -27.03 -60.30
N VAL A 717 42.14 -27.09 -61.62
CA VAL A 717 43.20 -27.68 -62.45
C VAL A 717 44.53 -26.93 -62.24
N ASN A 718 44.51 -25.59 -62.23
CA ASN A 718 45.69 -24.78 -61.94
C ASN A 718 46.30 -25.10 -60.55
N ALA A 719 45.46 -25.31 -59.54
CA ALA A 719 45.95 -25.68 -58.21
C ALA A 719 46.60 -27.08 -58.19
N ILE A 720 46.14 -28.00 -59.04
CA ILE A 720 46.72 -29.34 -59.21
C ILE A 720 48.05 -29.25 -59.97
N GLU A 721 48.13 -28.47 -61.05
CA GLU A 721 49.36 -28.26 -61.80
C GLU A 721 50.46 -27.64 -60.94
N ASN A 722 50.14 -26.58 -60.18
CA ASN A 722 51.07 -25.96 -59.22
C ASN A 722 51.58 -26.98 -58.17
N ALA A 723 50.71 -27.87 -57.71
CA ALA A 723 51.06 -28.91 -56.75
C ALA A 723 52.01 -29.97 -57.37
N ILE A 724 51.78 -30.36 -58.62
CA ILE A 724 52.65 -31.27 -59.38
C ILE A 724 54.03 -30.62 -59.60
N ASP A 725 54.07 -29.36 -60.03
CA ASP A 725 55.30 -28.60 -60.24
C ASP A 725 56.15 -28.52 -58.96
N SER A 726 55.50 -28.31 -57.82
CA SER A 726 56.14 -28.28 -56.49
C SER A 726 56.81 -29.60 -56.10
N ILE A 727 56.34 -30.74 -56.61
CA ILE A 727 56.87 -32.09 -56.31
C ILE A 727 57.78 -32.63 -57.44
N SER A 728 57.83 -31.96 -58.59
CA SER A 728 58.55 -32.41 -59.79
C SER A 728 60.02 -32.78 -59.54
N GLN A 729 60.76 -31.99 -58.74
CA GLN A 729 62.15 -32.29 -58.41
C GLN A 729 62.30 -33.58 -57.57
N LEU A 730 61.40 -33.78 -56.60
CA LEU A 730 61.39 -34.98 -55.75
C LEU A 730 61.01 -36.23 -56.56
N ALA A 731 60.05 -36.10 -57.48
CA ALA A 731 59.65 -37.17 -58.37
C ALA A 731 60.79 -37.57 -59.33
N ARG A 732 61.48 -36.58 -59.92
CA ARG A 732 62.66 -36.81 -60.79
C ARG A 732 63.82 -37.50 -60.07
N GLN A 733 64.06 -37.21 -58.79
CA GLN A 733 65.08 -37.90 -58.00
C GLN A 733 64.82 -39.41 -57.86
N LYS A 734 63.56 -39.85 -57.97
CA LYS A 734 63.13 -41.26 -57.95
C LYS A 734 62.73 -41.81 -59.32
N ASN A 735 62.98 -41.07 -60.41
CA ASN A 735 62.52 -41.39 -61.76
C ASN A 735 61.00 -41.68 -61.85
N ILE A 736 60.17 -41.04 -61.02
CA ILE A 736 58.72 -41.20 -61.03
C ILE A 736 58.11 -40.20 -62.00
N ASP A 737 57.24 -40.67 -62.90
CA ASP A 737 56.43 -39.83 -63.77
C ASP A 737 55.07 -39.56 -63.14
N ILE A 738 54.58 -38.32 -63.19
CA ILE A 738 53.28 -37.92 -62.63
C ILE A 738 52.38 -37.50 -63.79
N THR A 739 51.33 -38.27 -64.05
CA THR A 739 50.41 -38.03 -65.15
C THR A 739 49.08 -37.47 -64.64
N LEU A 740 48.72 -36.27 -65.11
CA LEU A 740 47.41 -35.67 -64.90
C LEU A 740 46.45 -36.09 -66.02
N SER A 741 45.29 -36.62 -65.64
CA SER A 741 44.20 -37.02 -66.54
C SER A 741 42.92 -36.28 -66.16
N GLY A 742 42.26 -35.67 -67.14
CA GLY A 742 41.09 -34.81 -66.95
C GLY A 742 41.38 -33.37 -67.41
N ASP A 743 40.51 -32.81 -68.25
CA ASP A 743 40.68 -31.52 -68.94
C ASP A 743 39.38 -30.68 -68.85
N GLU A 744 38.64 -30.82 -67.76
CA GLU A 744 37.41 -30.04 -67.53
C GLU A 744 37.74 -28.81 -66.67
N GLU A 745 37.35 -27.61 -67.13
CA GLU A 745 37.44 -26.37 -66.37
C GLU A 745 36.52 -26.43 -65.13
N ILE A 746 37.07 -26.81 -63.98
CA ILE A 746 36.33 -26.93 -62.72
C ILE A 746 36.66 -25.75 -61.81
N TRP A 747 35.65 -24.94 -61.49
CA TRP A 747 35.75 -23.81 -60.58
C TRP A 747 35.23 -24.16 -59.18
N LEU A 748 35.99 -23.75 -58.16
CA LEU A 748 35.64 -23.94 -56.75
C LEU A 748 35.59 -22.59 -56.02
N PHE A 749 34.79 -22.51 -54.96
CA PHE A 749 34.81 -21.39 -54.02
C PHE A 749 35.61 -21.79 -52.78
N GLY A 750 36.78 -21.18 -52.56
CA GLY A 750 37.68 -21.62 -51.51
C GLY A 750 38.98 -20.85 -51.40
N SER A 751 39.96 -21.48 -50.76
CA SER A 751 41.35 -21.02 -50.72
C SER A 751 42.19 -21.91 -51.63
N ALA A 752 42.61 -21.37 -52.79
CA ALA A 752 43.47 -22.10 -53.72
C ALA A 752 44.78 -22.53 -53.04
N GLU A 753 45.37 -21.67 -52.20
CA GLU A 753 46.61 -21.95 -51.46
C GLU A 753 46.46 -23.18 -50.54
N LEU A 754 45.36 -23.28 -49.78
CA LEU A 754 45.14 -24.42 -48.89
C LEU A 754 44.89 -25.71 -49.67
N ILE A 755 44.16 -25.64 -50.78
CA ILE A 755 43.88 -26.80 -51.65
C ILE A 755 45.15 -27.27 -52.35
N GLU A 756 45.91 -26.38 -52.97
CA GLU A 756 47.24 -26.67 -53.56
C GLU A 756 48.13 -27.35 -52.52
N ARG A 757 48.19 -26.82 -51.29
CA ARG A 757 49.00 -27.40 -50.21
C ARG A 757 48.51 -28.79 -49.80
N SER A 758 47.19 -29.02 -49.80
CA SER A 758 46.62 -30.34 -49.50
C SER A 758 47.02 -31.37 -50.56
N LEU A 759 47.04 -30.97 -51.83
CA LEU A 759 47.46 -31.79 -52.96
C LEU A 759 48.96 -32.08 -52.91
N ILE A 760 49.80 -31.08 -52.58
CA ILE A 760 51.24 -31.27 -52.34
C ILE A 760 51.49 -32.33 -51.26
N ASN A 761 50.69 -32.35 -50.18
CA ASN A 761 50.83 -33.36 -49.12
C ASN A 761 50.50 -34.78 -49.60
N LEU A 762 49.44 -34.95 -50.39
CA LEU A 762 49.08 -36.24 -50.97
C LEU A 762 50.11 -36.71 -52.00
N LEU A 763 50.51 -35.83 -52.93
CA LEU A 763 51.53 -36.11 -53.95
C LEU A 763 52.88 -36.42 -53.32
N SER A 764 53.30 -35.67 -52.30
CA SER A 764 54.54 -35.96 -51.56
C SER A 764 54.51 -37.34 -50.90
N ASN A 765 53.36 -37.74 -50.36
CA ASN A 765 53.19 -39.08 -49.79
C ASN A 765 53.27 -40.16 -50.88
N ALA A 766 52.55 -39.96 -52.00
CA ALA A 766 52.61 -40.86 -53.14
C ALA A 766 54.05 -41.03 -53.66
N THR A 767 54.81 -39.94 -53.86
CA THR A 767 56.21 -40.02 -54.30
C THR A 767 57.14 -40.68 -53.28
N LYS A 768 56.93 -40.43 -51.98
CA LYS A 768 57.73 -41.06 -50.91
C LYS A 768 57.50 -42.56 -50.83
N TYR A 769 56.27 -43.02 -51.04
CA TYR A 769 55.87 -44.40 -50.81
C TYR A 769 55.77 -45.26 -52.07
N SER A 770 55.81 -44.67 -53.26
CA SER A 770 56.00 -45.39 -54.51
C SER A 770 57.42 -45.93 -54.64
N ASP A 771 57.52 -47.11 -55.28
CA ASP A 771 58.78 -47.68 -55.77
C ASP A 771 59.38 -46.80 -56.88
N GLU A 772 60.70 -46.91 -57.06
CA GLU A 772 61.43 -46.19 -58.10
C GLU A 772 60.87 -46.55 -59.50
N SER A 773 60.73 -45.56 -60.38
CA SER A 773 60.23 -45.72 -61.77
C SER A 773 58.76 -46.15 -61.95
N LYS A 774 57.93 -46.19 -60.90
CA LYS A 774 56.48 -46.41 -61.05
C LYS A 774 55.72 -45.07 -61.16
N PRO A 775 54.75 -44.92 -62.07
CA PRO A 775 54.03 -43.67 -62.26
C PRO A 775 53.04 -43.39 -61.11
N ILE A 776 52.72 -42.12 -60.90
CA ILE A 776 51.63 -41.64 -60.04
C ILE A 776 50.56 -41.03 -60.95
N ASN A 777 49.32 -41.49 -60.81
CA ASN A 777 48.22 -41.00 -61.62
C ASN A 777 47.39 -40.00 -60.80
N VAL A 778 47.12 -38.83 -61.38
CA VAL A 778 46.18 -37.84 -60.83
C VAL A 778 45.01 -37.75 -61.81
N ASP A 779 43.83 -38.20 -61.40
CA ASP A 779 42.60 -38.17 -62.19
C ASP A 779 41.64 -37.13 -61.61
N VAL A 780 41.10 -36.26 -62.45
CA VAL A 780 40.15 -35.20 -62.08
C VAL A 780 38.90 -35.36 -62.91
N GLN A 781 37.75 -35.50 -62.23
CA GLN A 781 36.45 -35.67 -62.89
C GLN A 781 35.39 -34.83 -62.20
N GLN A 782 34.52 -34.17 -62.96
CA GLN A 782 33.28 -33.64 -62.43
C GLN A 782 32.22 -34.76 -62.34
N LYS A 783 31.65 -34.97 -61.15
CA LYS A 783 30.50 -35.87 -60.93
C LYS A 783 29.38 -35.11 -60.24
N ASP A 784 28.28 -34.91 -60.94
CA ASP A 784 27.13 -34.11 -60.50
C ASP A 784 27.55 -32.69 -60.05
N THR A 785 27.44 -32.39 -58.76
CA THR A 785 27.82 -31.12 -58.14
C THR A 785 29.16 -31.18 -57.41
N LEU A 786 29.97 -32.20 -57.66
CA LEU A 786 31.24 -32.44 -56.98
C LEU A 786 32.40 -32.58 -57.96
N ALA A 787 33.53 -31.93 -57.66
CA ALA A 787 34.83 -32.22 -58.23
C ALA A 787 35.44 -33.41 -57.49
N VAL A 788 35.83 -34.46 -58.23
CA VAL A 788 36.43 -35.68 -57.68
C VAL A 788 37.87 -35.77 -58.15
N ILE A 789 38.81 -35.71 -57.20
CA ILE A 789 40.25 -35.76 -57.46
C ILE A 789 40.78 -37.07 -56.88
N THR A 790 41.36 -37.92 -57.73
CA THR A 790 41.92 -39.21 -57.33
C THR A 790 43.42 -39.22 -57.56
N ILE A 791 44.20 -39.47 -56.50
CA ILE A 791 45.67 -39.61 -56.57
C ILE A 791 46.00 -41.06 -56.27
N GLU A 792 46.49 -41.79 -57.28
CA GLU A 792 46.82 -43.21 -57.20
C GLU A 792 48.34 -43.43 -57.26
N ASP A 793 48.84 -44.13 -56.25
CA ASP A 793 50.23 -44.58 -56.14
C ASP A 793 50.32 -46.11 -56.24
N GLN A 794 51.46 -46.62 -56.71
CA GLN A 794 51.74 -48.06 -56.82
C GLN A 794 52.78 -48.53 -55.79
N GLY A 795 52.73 -47.95 -54.60
CA GLY A 795 53.62 -48.24 -53.48
C GLY A 795 53.21 -49.45 -52.65
N PHE A 796 53.68 -49.49 -51.40
CA PHE A 796 53.45 -50.62 -50.48
C PHE A 796 52.07 -50.64 -49.82
N GLY A 797 51.21 -49.66 -50.10
CA GLY A 797 49.85 -49.59 -49.57
C GLY A 797 49.76 -49.50 -48.04
N ILE A 798 48.53 -49.54 -47.54
CA ILE A 798 48.17 -49.35 -46.13
C ILE A 798 47.44 -50.61 -45.63
N LYS A 799 47.75 -51.05 -44.41
CA LYS A 799 47.07 -52.22 -43.81
C LYS A 799 45.63 -51.86 -43.40
N ALA A 800 44.73 -52.84 -43.50
CA ALA A 800 43.30 -52.64 -43.24
C ALA A 800 42.97 -52.16 -41.82
N ASP A 801 43.79 -52.51 -40.82
CA ASP A 801 43.65 -52.07 -39.43
C ASP A 801 44.08 -50.62 -39.20
N GLU A 802 44.88 -50.05 -40.10
CA GLU A 802 45.35 -48.67 -40.05
C GLU A 802 44.40 -47.71 -40.78
N LEU A 803 43.69 -48.16 -41.83
CA LEU A 803 42.81 -47.34 -42.68
C LEU A 803 41.83 -46.42 -41.93
N PRO A 804 41.10 -46.86 -40.88
CA PRO A 804 40.14 -46.00 -40.19
C PRO A 804 40.79 -44.82 -39.44
N ARG A 805 42.11 -44.87 -39.21
CA ARG A 805 42.82 -43.96 -38.31
C ARG A 805 43.87 -43.09 -39.01
N ILE A 806 44.10 -43.24 -40.32
CA ILE A 806 45.18 -42.51 -41.01
C ILE A 806 44.99 -40.99 -41.07
N PHE A 807 43.75 -40.53 -40.95
CA PHE A 807 43.41 -39.09 -40.92
C PHE A 807 43.35 -38.53 -39.48
N GLU A 808 43.48 -39.37 -38.45
CA GLU A 808 43.61 -38.90 -37.07
C GLU A 808 44.90 -38.10 -36.91
N ARG A 809 44.88 -37.06 -36.07
CA ARG A 809 46.08 -36.29 -35.73
C ARG A 809 47.12 -37.22 -35.13
N PHE A 810 48.39 -37.06 -35.53
CA PHE A 810 49.55 -37.69 -34.90
C PHE A 810 49.64 -39.22 -35.06
N ARG A 811 48.85 -39.83 -35.95
CA ARG A 811 48.97 -41.25 -36.29
C ARG A 811 50.06 -41.48 -37.33
N ARG A 812 50.95 -42.44 -37.03
CA ARG A 812 52.01 -42.92 -37.94
C ARG A 812 51.79 -44.40 -38.23
N GLN A 813 52.23 -44.83 -39.42
CA GLN A 813 52.27 -46.23 -39.83
C GLN A 813 53.34 -46.98 -39.02
N GLN A 814 53.00 -48.10 -38.38
CA GLN A 814 53.94 -48.83 -37.49
C GLN A 814 55.15 -49.41 -38.25
N VAL A 815 55.04 -49.61 -39.56
CA VAL A 815 56.08 -50.23 -40.41
C VAL A 815 57.21 -49.24 -40.76
N SER A 816 56.94 -47.93 -40.75
CA SER A 816 57.92 -46.88 -41.11
C SER A 816 58.96 -46.59 -40.02
N GLU A 817 58.83 -47.16 -38.81
CA GLU A 817 59.80 -46.96 -37.72
C GLU A 817 61.17 -47.61 -37.97
N LYS A 818 61.25 -48.65 -38.80
CA LYS A 818 62.50 -49.44 -38.97
C LYS A 818 63.30 -49.15 -40.25
N SER A 819 62.67 -48.68 -41.35
CA SER A 819 63.39 -48.50 -42.63
C SER A 819 62.87 -47.40 -43.58
N GLY A 820 61.95 -46.50 -43.18
CA GLY A 820 61.32 -45.51 -44.08
C GLY A 820 61.65 -44.03 -43.78
N PRO A 821 61.38 -43.09 -44.71
CA PRO A 821 61.57 -41.66 -44.49
C PRO A 821 60.70 -41.15 -43.33
N LYS A 822 61.31 -40.43 -42.38
CA LYS A 822 60.67 -40.02 -41.12
C LYS A 822 59.74 -38.82 -41.32
N GLY A 823 58.42 -39.05 -41.30
CA GLY A 823 57.38 -38.00 -41.32
C GLY A 823 56.74 -37.72 -39.96
N ALA A 824 56.18 -36.52 -39.77
CA ALA A 824 55.59 -36.10 -38.48
C ALA A 824 54.22 -36.73 -38.15
N GLY A 825 53.47 -37.21 -39.16
CA GLY A 825 52.09 -37.72 -38.98
C GLY A 825 51.01 -36.63 -39.00
N LEU A 826 51.33 -35.44 -39.54
CA LEU A 826 50.43 -34.27 -39.60
C LEU A 826 49.85 -34.00 -41.00
N GLY A 827 50.48 -34.51 -42.06
CA GLY A 827 50.11 -34.19 -43.44
C GLY A 827 48.70 -34.62 -43.82
N LEU A 828 48.30 -35.87 -43.53
CA LEU A 828 46.96 -36.37 -43.88
C LEU A 828 45.84 -35.72 -43.05
N ASN A 829 46.10 -35.37 -41.79
CA ASN A 829 45.13 -34.63 -41.00
C ASN A 829 44.90 -33.22 -41.55
N PHE A 830 45.97 -32.53 -41.97
CA PHE A 830 45.85 -31.22 -42.64
C PHE A 830 44.96 -31.32 -43.89
N VAL A 831 45.16 -32.35 -44.72
CA VAL A 831 44.31 -32.57 -45.91
C VAL A 831 42.85 -32.71 -45.51
N LYS A 832 42.54 -33.52 -44.48
CA LYS A 832 41.18 -33.68 -43.98
C LYS A 832 40.58 -32.36 -43.49
N VAL A 833 41.31 -31.59 -42.69
CA VAL A 833 40.84 -30.27 -42.18
C VAL A 833 40.55 -29.32 -43.33
N VAL A 834 41.43 -29.24 -44.34
CA VAL A 834 41.22 -28.39 -45.51
C VAL A 834 39.97 -28.83 -46.28
N VAL A 835 39.82 -30.13 -46.56
CA VAL A 835 38.68 -30.67 -47.32
C VAL A 835 37.36 -30.44 -46.59
N GLU A 836 37.30 -30.71 -45.27
CA GLU A 836 36.11 -30.45 -44.44
C GLU A 836 35.76 -28.95 -44.39
N LYS A 837 36.76 -28.07 -44.32
CA LYS A 837 36.57 -26.62 -44.36
C LYS A 837 35.97 -26.15 -45.69
N HIS A 838 36.29 -26.84 -46.78
CA HIS A 838 35.71 -26.61 -48.10
C HIS A 838 34.41 -27.42 -48.33
N LYS A 839 33.80 -27.95 -47.26
CA LYS A 839 32.54 -28.71 -47.29
C LYS A 839 32.61 -29.96 -48.17
N GLY A 840 33.81 -30.52 -48.30
CA GLY A 840 34.10 -31.74 -49.05
C GLY A 840 34.32 -32.97 -48.17
N ASP A 841 34.69 -34.06 -48.82
CA ASP A 841 35.00 -35.36 -48.20
C ASP A 841 36.29 -35.96 -48.76
N ILE A 842 37.02 -36.72 -47.94
CA ILE A 842 38.23 -37.45 -48.36
C ILE A 842 38.16 -38.92 -47.95
N SER A 843 38.42 -39.81 -48.90
CA SER A 843 38.49 -41.26 -48.69
C SER A 843 39.81 -41.85 -49.19
N VAL A 844 40.13 -43.05 -48.73
CA VAL A 844 41.28 -43.82 -49.22
C VAL A 844 40.86 -45.26 -49.51
N ASP A 845 41.33 -45.79 -50.62
CA ASP A 845 41.28 -47.20 -50.95
C ASP A 845 42.71 -47.71 -51.11
N SER A 846 43.13 -48.69 -50.30
CA SER A 846 44.50 -49.19 -50.35
C SER A 846 44.58 -50.68 -50.08
N VAL A 847 45.47 -51.34 -50.81
CA VAL A 847 45.79 -52.75 -50.62
C VAL A 847 47.28 -52.87 -50.32
N TYR A 848 47.59 -53.49 -49.19
CA TYR A 848 48.97 -53.68 -48.74
C TYR A 848 49.78 -54.47 -49.78
N GLY A 849 50.89 -53.89 -50.22
CA GLY A 849 51.80 -54.40 -51.25
C GLY A 849 51.45 -54.02 -52.69
N VAL A 850 50.35 -53.30 -52.93
CA VAL A 850 49.87 -52.94 -54.28
C VAL A 850 49.92 -51.43 -54.52
N GLY A 851 49.39 -50.63 -53.58
CA GLY A 851 49.31 -49.18 -53.74
C GLY A 851 48.18 -48.55 -52.92
N SER A 852 48.00 -47.25 -53.05
CA SER A 852 46.91 -46.49 -52.42
C SER A 852 46.30 -45.49 -53.40
N ALA A 853 44.98 -45.32 -53.32
CA ALA A 853 44.23 -44.31 -54.04
C ALA A 853 43.55 -43.39 -53.01
N PHE A 854 43.94 -42.11 -52.99
CA PHE A 854 43.28 -41.08 -52.20
C PHE A 854 42.28 -40.33 -53.06
N THR A 855 41.04 -40.18 -52.60
CA THR A 855 39.99 -39.50 -53.33
C THR A 855 39.45 -38.32 -52.53
N ILE A 856 39.58 -37.11 -53.07
CA ILE A 856 38.98 -35.88 -52.54
C ILE A 856 37.72 -35.56 -53.34
N ARG A 857 36.64 -35.16 -52.66
CA ARG A 857 35.37 -34.71 -53.24
C ARG A 857 35.06 -33.30 -52.75
N LEU A 858 34.94 -32.32 -53.65
CA LEU A 858 34.71 -30.92 -53.31
C LEU A 858 33.48 -30.36 -54.05
N PRO A 859 32.63 -29.52 -53.43
CA PRO A 859 31.51 -28.90 -54.12
C PRO A 859 31.98 -27.92 -55.19
N ILE A 860 31.50 -28.09 -56.42
CA ILE A 860 31.77 -27.14 -57.52
C ILE A 860 30.99 -25.85 -57.31
N LEU A 861 31.54 -24.74 -57.83
CA LEU A 861 30.81 -23.50 -57.98
C LEU A 861 29.68 -23.73 -58.99
N SER A 862 28.43 -23.81 -58.53
CA SER A 862 27.29 -23.94 -59.44
C SER A 862 27.04 -22.61 -60.14
N ASP A 863 26.96 -22.61 -61.47
CA ASP A 863 26.42 -21.48 -62.24
C ASP A 863 25.03 -21.13 -61.70
N GLN A 864 24.92 -20.02 -60.96
CA GLN A 864 23.64 -19.38 -60.64
C GLN A 864 23.34 -18.27 -61.63
#